data_AF-A0A8L0DSH2-F1
#
_entry.id   AF-A0A8L0DSH2-F1
#
_cell.length_a   1.000
_cell.length_b   1.000
_cell.length_c   1.000
_cell.angle_alpha   90.00
_cell.angle_beta   90.00
_cell.angle_gamma   90.00
#
_symmetry.space_group_name_H-M   'P 1'
#
loop_
_entity.id
_entity.type
_entity.pdbx_description
1 polymer ?
#
loop_
_entity_poly.entity_id
_entity_poly.type
_entity_poly.pdbx_seq_one_letter_code
_entity_poly.pdbx_strand_id
1 'polypeptide(L)'
;MAANAGSMFQYWKRFDLQQLQRELDATATQLANRQDESEQSRKKLIDQSRDFKKNTPEIDALSKRSKEAEGSFLNVYKRLIDVPDPVPVLELGQQLQLKLQRMHDIETENLKLRETLEDYNKEFAEVKNQEVTIKALKEKIRDYEQSLKNQAENLVQEKQVQLHNDYAEKERTLQESQNSMSSKLVEADHKAQALQTALETTQAELFDLKTKYDEDCTAKADEIEMVMTDLERANQRAEAAQREAEALREQLTSSNQSLQLTTHIQPTPDTDQAVEALSRSSLEAELGAKDREMVQLVEDVQRLQASLSKLRESSSTQITQLQLQLSTKTDTLKQLEEKLQEHADYEEVKKELSILKSMEFGPTDSSVQDMSKPLEVLLLEKNRSLQSESSSLRIANTELSGRYADLQLEFSSAVRTSAEQKELILKLEHDLSSIQTMSSLSRPDAEGSDLTSMIDSIPEPIREATAMFTGMAPQGELPQGQMDSLLSIISSQRERFRSRNQELEAESRSVQVTMQALQSELDSLRADNIKLYEKIKFLQSYPGRAGGSDDTVTVRYSSQYEERLDPFASFSKRVRTTTHTLGRLCIGQCVLMCIGQCVLMCIGQYIGQCVLMCIGQCVLMCIGQCVLMCIGQCVLMCIGQCVVMCIGQCVLMCIGQCVLMCIGQCVLMCIGQCVLMCIGQCVLMCIGQYIGQYIGQCVLMCIGQCVLMCIGQCVLMCIGQCVLMCIGQYIGQCVLVSVC
;
A
#
# COMPACT_ATOMS: atom_id res chain seq x y z
N MET A 1 -36.21 9.88 90.98
CA MET A 1 -36.02 11.30 90.62
C MET A 1 -34.82 11.84 91.40
N ALA A 2 -33.62 11.71 90.87
CA ALA A 2 -32.46 12.36 91.47
C ALA A 2 -32.47 13.83 91.02
N ALA A 3 -32.58 14.76 91.95
CA ALA A 3 -32.52 16.18 91.63
C ALA A 3 -31.15 16.47 90.97
N ASN A 4 -31.15 17.09 89.79
CA ASN A 4 -29.93 17.49 89.10
C ASN A 4 -29.14 18.45 90.02
N ALA A 5 -27.83 18.25 90.20
CA ALA A 5 -26.98 19.11 91.03
C ALA A 5 -27.12 20.60 90.66
N GLY A 6 -27.30 20.89 89.37
CA GLY A 6 -27.59 22.25 88.89
C GLY A 6 -28.95 22.78 89.37
N SER A 7 -29.99 21.95 89.43
CA SER A 7 -31.30 22.34 89.96
C SER A 7 -31.27 22.56 91.47
N MET A 8 -30.50 21.76 92.21
CA MET A 8 -30.28 21.94 93.66
C MET A 8 -29.49 23.21 93.95
N PHE A 9 -28.43 23.49 93.18
CA PHE A 9 -27.66 24.73 93.27
C PHE A 9 -28.55 25.97 93.07
N GLN A 10 -29.37 25.98 92.01
CA GLN A 10 -30.28 27.09 91.73
C GLN A 10 -31.33 27.28 92.83
N TYR A 11 -31.83 26.19 93.42
CA TYR A 11 -32.78 26.25 94.53
C TYR A 11 -32.14 26.88 95.78
N TRP A 12 -31.00 26.36 96.24
CA TRP A 12 -30.33 26.85 97.45
C TRP A 12 -29.81 28.29 97.30
N LYS A 13 -29.35 28.65 96.10
CA LYS A 13 -28.98 30.03 95.78
C LYS A 13 -30.16 31.00 95.87
N ARG A 14 -31.37 30.57 95.48
CA ARG A 14 -32.60 31.38 95.60
C ARG A 14 -33.16 31.39 97.01
N PHE A 15 -32.98 30.30 97.76
CA PHE A 15 -33.42 30.19 99.15
C PHE A 15 -32.66 31.15 100.08
N ASP A 16 -31.40 31.47 99.74
CA ASP A 16 -30.53 32.41 100.47
C ASP A 16 -30.53 32.15 101.99
N LEU A 17 -29.95 31.00 102.36
CA LEU A 17 -29.88 30.57 103.75
C LEU A 17 -29.18 31.61 104.64
N GLN A 18 -28.19 32.34 104.10
CA GLN A 18 -27.47 33.39 104.84
C GLN A 18 -28.36 34.59 105.15
N GLN A 19 -29.24 34.99 104.23
CA GLN A 19 -30.24 36.01 104.50
C GLN A 19 -31.23 35.52 105.58
N LEU A 20 -31.75 34.31 105.46
CA LEU A 20 -32.67 33.73 106.44
C LEU A 20 -32.02 33.64 107.84
N GLN A 21 -30.76 33.21 107.92
CA GLN A 21 -30.00 33.16 109.18
C GLN A 21 -29.86 34.55 109.81
N ARG A 22 -29.54 35.58 109.02
CA ARG A 22 -29.47 36.97 109.49
C ARG A 22 -30.82 37.50 110.00
N GLU A 23 -31.92 37.16 109.32
CA GLU A 23 -33.27 37.55 109.75
C GLU A 23 -33.68 36.83 111.04
N LEU A 24 -33.34 35.55 111.18
CA LEU A 24 -33.57 34.78 112.40
C LEU A 24 -32.72 35.26 113.57
N ASP A 25 -31.45 35.61 113.35
CA ASP A 25 -30.56 36.24 114.36
C ASP A 25 -31.12 37.55 114.87
N ALA A 26 -31.57 38.42 113.96
CA ALA A 26 -32.19 39.69 114.31
C ALA A 26 -33.47 39.48 115.12
N THR A 27 -34.30 38.52 114.72
CA THR A 27 -35.54 38.16 115.43
C THR A 27 -35.24 37.56 116.80
N ALA A 28 -34.25 36.68 116.92
CA ALA A 28 -33.81 36.09 118.19
C ALA A 28 -33.27 37.16 119.15
N THR A 29 -32.49 38.12 118.64
CA THR A 29 -31.98 39.25 119.43
C THR A 29 -33.12 40.16 119.92
N GLN A 30 -34.07 40.48 119.04
CA GLN A 30 -35.26 41.23 119.43
C GLN A 30 -36.09 40.48 120.47
N LEU A 31 -36.22 39.16 120.32
CA LEU A 31 -36.95 38.31 121.27
C LEU A 31 -36.30 38.30 122.65
N ALA A 32 -34.97 38.20 122.70
CA ALA A 32 -34.22 38.30 123.95
C ALA A 32 -34.44 39.66 124.65
N ASN A 33 -34.35 40.77 123.91
CA ASN A 33 -34.63 42.10 124.46
C ASN A 33 -36.06 42.22 124.98
N ARG A 34 -37.06 41.67 124.25
CA ARG A 34 -38.46 41.68 124.70
C ARG A 34 -38.72 40.77 125.89
N GLN A 35 -38.00 39.65 126.01
CA GLN A 35 -38.04 38.82 127.21
C GLN A 35 -37.54 39.61 128.42
N ASP A 36 -36.40 40.30 128.31
CA ASP A 36 -35.86 41.11 129.39
C ASP A 36 -36.81 42.27 129.79
N GLU A 37 -37.37 42.98 128.81
CA GLU A 37 -38.36 44.04 129.04
C GLU A 37 -39.64 43.51 129.68
N SER A 38 -40.14 42.36 129.22
CA SER A 38 -41.33 41.70 129.76
C SER A 38 -41.11 41.22 131.18
N GLU A 39 -39.92 40.66 131.49
CA GLU A 39 -39.57 40.26 132.85
C GLU A 39 -39.42 41.46 133.80
N GLN A 40 -38.82 42.56 133.34
CA GLN A 40 -38.76 43.80 134.11
C GLN A 40 -40.14 44.41 134.32
N SER A 41 -40.99 44.42 133.29
CA SER A 41 -42.37 44.92 133.36
C SER A 41 -43.23 44.07 134.28
N ARG A 42 -43.09 42.73 134.23
CA ARG A 42 -43.74 41.80 135.15
C ARG A 42 -43.29 42.02 136.59
N LYS A 43 -41.99 42.24 136.85
CA LYS A 43 -41.48 42.59 138.20
C LYS A 43 -42.12 43.88 138.71
N LYS A 44 -42.12 44.95 137.90
CA LYS A 44 -42.79 46.23 138.24
C LYS A 44 -44.30 46.06 138.48
N LEU A 45 -44.98 45.26 137.66
CA LEU A 45 -46.41 44.97 137.83
C LEU A 45 -46.68 44.20 139.12
N ILE A 46 -45.84 43.21 139.47
CA ILE A 46 -45.94 42.48 140.75
C ILE A 46 -45.76 43.44 141.93
N ASP A 47 -44.79 44.35 141.86
CA ASP A 47 -44.53 45.35 142.91
C ASP A 47 -45.72 46.32 143.07
N GLN A 48 -46.30 46.80 141.96
CA GLN A 48 -47.49 47.67 141.97
C GLN A 48 -48.79 46.95 142.34
N SER A 49 -48.95 45.67 141.97
CA SER A 49 -50.13 44.86 142.26
C SER A 49 -50.13 44.29 143.69
N ARG A 50 -49.05 44.47 144.46
CA ARG A 50 -48.95 44.11 145.87
C ARG A 50 -49.97 44.88 146.74
N ASP A 51 -50.42 46.04 146.27
CA ASP A 51 -51.42 46.90 146.91
C ASP A 51 -52.87 46.61 146.46
N PHE A 52 -53.08 45.83 145.37
CA PHE A 52 -54.41 45.47 144.84
C PHE A 52 -54.50 43.96 144.56
N LYS A 53 -54.74 43.16 145.59
CA LYS A 53 -54.98 41.70 145.44
C LYS A 53 -56.37 41.42 144.84
N LYS A 54 -56.51 41.47 143.50
CA LYS A 54 -57.60 40.73 142.82
C LYS A 54 -57.53 40.43 141.31
N ASN A 55 -56.41 40.50 140.59
CA ASN A 55 -56.34 40.01 139.18
C ASN A 55 -54.94 39.51 138.75
N THR A 56 -54.62 38.23 138.93
CA THR A 56 -53.30 37.64 138.61
C THR A 56 -53.28 36.39 137.70
N PRO A 57 -54.30 35.50 137.63
CA PRO A 57 -54.14 34.19 136.97
C PRO A 57 -54.08 34.22 135.42
N GLU A 58 -54.74 35.18 134.76
CA GLU A 58 -54.74 35.27 133.29
C GLU A 58 -53.40 35.77 132.73
N ILE A 59 -52.74 36.68 133.46
CA ILE A 59 -51.42 37.23 133.12
C ILE A 59 -50.35 36.14 133.15
N ASP A 60 -50.40 35.26 134.16
CA ASP A 60 -49.47 34.13 134.26
C ASP A 60 -49.69 33.08 133.16
N ALA A 61 -50.95 32.83 132.76
CA ALA A 61 -51.25 31.91 131.66
C ALA A 61 -50.76 32.44 130.29
N LEU A 62 -50.92 33.74 130.01
CA LEU A 62 -50.39 34.38 128.81
C LEU A 62 -48.86 34.40 128.81
N SER A 63 -48.22 34.68 129.96
CA SER A 63 -46.76 34.64 130.08
C SER A 63 -46.20 33.24 129.83
N LYS A 64 -46.85 32.19 130.35
CA LYS A 64 -46.45 30.81 130.11
C LYS A 64 -46.52 30.45 128.63
N ARG A 65 -47.61 30.81 127.94
CA ARG A 65 -47.76 30.58 126.49
C ARG A 65 -46.71 31.34 125.66
N SER A 66 -46.37 32.57 126.05
CA SER A 66 -45.31 33.35 125.39
C SER A 66 -43.95 32.65 125.53
N LYS A 67 -43.60 32.23 126.75
CA LYS A 67 -42.33 31.52 127.02
C LYS A 67 -42.22 30.19 126.28
N GLU A 68 -43.32 29.46 126.14
CA GLU A 68 -43.35 28.21 125.36
C GLU A 68 -43.17 28.47 123.84
N ALA A 69 -43.81 29.51 123.30
CA ALA A 69 -43.67 29.90 121.90
C ALA A 69 -42.24 30.41 121.60
N GLU A 70 -41.69 31.25 122.48
CA GLU A 70 -40.32 31.74 122.43
C GLU A 70 -39.29 30.61 122.54
N GLY A 71 -39.49 29.69 123.48
CA GLY A 71 -38.65 28.50 123.64
C GLY A 71 -38.68 27.61 122.41
N SER A 72 -39.84 27.45 121.77
CA SER A 72 -40.00 26.70 120.52
C SER A 72 -39.27 27.36 119.35
N PHE A 73 -39.39 28.69 119.21
CA PHE A 73 -38.64 29.47 118.22
C PHE A 73 -37.12 29.33 118.42
N LEU A 74 -36.63 29.53 119.65
CA LEU A 74 -35.21 29.43 119.96
C LEU A 74 -34.64 28.03 119.72
N ASN A 75 -35.44 26.97 119.89
CA ASN A 75 -35.03 25.61 119.55
C ASN A 75 -34.82 25.43 118.04
N VAL A 76 -35.75 25.93 117.21
CA VAL A 76 -35.61 25.90 115.74
C VAL A 76 -34.43 26.79 115.29
N TYR A 77 -34.31 27.99 115.84
CA TYR A 77 -33.21 28.92 115.56
C TYR A 77 -31.84 28.29 115.83
N LYS A 78 -31.63 27.69 117.01
CA LYS A 78 -30.36 27.00 117.35
C LYS A 78 -29.99 25.90 116.36
N ARG A 79 -30.97 25.24 115.75
CA ARG A 79 -30.72 24.18 114.76
C ARG A 79 -30.38 24.74 113.37
N LEU A 80 -30.84 25.94 113.04
CA LEU A 80 -30.67 26.55 111.72
C LEU A 80 -29.45 27.46 111.62
N ILE A 81 -29.03 28.09 112.72
CA ILE A 81 -27.93 29.07 112.68
C ILE A 81 -26.55 28.43 112.43
N ASP A 82 -26.34 27.21 112.94
CA ASP A 82 -25.08 26.49 112.80
C ASP A 82 -24.96 25.74 111.46
N VAL A 83 -25.98 25.77 110.61
CA VAL A 83 -25.97 25.06 109.32
C VAL A 83 -25.12 25.83 108.31
N PRO A 84 -24.04 25.22 107.76
CA PRO A 84 -23.23 25.87 106.75
C PRO A 84 -24.01 26.02 105.43
N ASP A 85 -23.74 27.10 104.71
CA ASP A 85 -24.35 27.36 103.40
C ASP A 85 -23.93 26.27 102.39
N PRO A 86 -24.88 25.50 101.79
CA PRO A 86 -24.56 24.46 100.82
C PRO A 86 -24.19 25.01 99.43
N VAL A 87 -24.45 26.29 99.13
CA VAL A 87 -24.25 26.88 97.80
C VAL A 87 -22.81 26.73 97.27
N PRO A 88 -21.74 27.01 98.03
CA PRO A 88 -20.36 26.89 97.53
C PRO A 88 -19.96 25.45 97.17
N VAL A 89 -20.43 24.47 97.93
CA VAL A 89 -20.15 23.04 97.67
C VAL A 89 -20.91 22.58 96.42
N LEU A 90 -22.16 23.00 96.27
CA LEU A 90 -22.98 22.72 95.10
C LEU A 90 -22.43 23.40 93.82
N GLU A 91 -21.87 24.61 93.94
CA GLU A 91 -21.20 25.31 92.83
C GLU A 91 -19.98 24.55 92.34
N LEU A 92 -19.10 24.13 93.26
CA LEU A 92 -17.93 23.33 92.93
C LEU A 92 -18.34 21.99 92.28
N GLY A 93 -19.37 21.33 92.81
CA GLY A 93 -19.93 20.11 92.24
C GLY A 93 -20.44 20.31 90.81
N GLN A 94 -21.14 21.40 90.53
CA GLN A 94 -21.61 21.75 89.18
C GLN A 94 -20.44 22.02 88.23
N GLN A 95 -19.41 22.74 88.67
CA GLN A 95 -18.22 23.01 87.86
C GLN A 95 -17.45 21.73 87.53
N LEU A 96 -17.30 20.82 88.49
CA LEU A 96 -16.68 19.51 88.27
C LEU A 96 -17.49 18.65 87.31
N GLN A 97 -18.82 18.65 87.43
CA GLN A 97 -19.71 17.94 86.50
C GLN A 97 -19.54 18.44 85.06
N LEU A 98 -19.47 19.76 84.84
CA LEU A 98 -19.24 20.34 83.51
C LEU A 98 -17.85 19.99 82.96
N LYS A 99 -16.81 19.99 83.81
CA LYS A 99 -15.46 19.57 83.41
C LYS A 99 -15.43 18.10 83.02
N LEU A 100 -16.11 17.24 83.77
CA LEU A 100 -16.21 15.81 83.48
C LEU A 100 -16.93 15.54 82.17
N GLN A 101 -18.03 16.27 81.90
CA GLN A 101 -18.73 16.17 80.62
C GLN A 101 -17.82 16.57 79.44
N ARG A 102 -17.12 17.71 79.54
CA ARG A 102 -16.16 18.12 78.50
C ARG A 102 -15.03 17.11 78.30
N MET A 103 -14.55 16.51 79.40
CA MET A 103 -13.50 15.49 79.35
C MET A 103 -14.00 14.26 78.59
N HIS A 104 -15.23 13.80 78.89
CA HIS A 104 -15.87 12.71 78.15
C HIS A 104 -16.06 13.03 76.66
N ASP A 105 -16.53 14.24 76.33
CA ASP A 105 -16.67 14.67 74.93
C ASP A 105 -15.33 14.61 74.20
N ILE A 106 -14.25 15.12 74.81
CA ILE A 106 -12.88 15.09 74.26
C ILE A 106 -12.35 13.65 74.14
N GLU A 107 -12.65 12.77 75.10
CA GLU A 107 -12.28 11.35 75.02
C GLU A 107 -12.96 10.66 73.85
N THR A 108 -14.26 10.90 73.65
CA THR A 108 -15.00 10.33 72.51
C THR A 108 -14.50 10.87 71.17
N GLU A 109 -14.14 12.16 71.10
CA GLU A 109 -13.54 12.74 69.90
C GLU A 109 -12.16 12.15 69.62
N ASN A 110 -11.32 11.98 70.66
CA ASN A 110 -10.01 11.34 70.51
C ASN A 110 -10.13 9.89 70.04
N LEU A 111 -11.11 9.14 70.54
CA LEU A 111 -11.36 7.78 70.09
C LEU A 111 -11.72 7.75 68.60
N LYS A 112 -12.67 8.59 68.18
CA LYS A 112 -13.07 8.71 66.78
C LYS A 112 -11.90 9.12 65.88
N LEU A 113 -11.09 10.08 66.32
CA LEU A 113 -9.90 10.50 65.57
C LEU A 113 -8.89 9.36 65.42
N ARG A 114 -8.69 8.54 66.46
CA ARG A 114 -7.82 7.36 66.38
C ARG A 114 -8.37 6.31 65.42
N GLU A 115 -9.68 6.04 65.46
CA GLU A 115 -10.33 5.13 64.51
C GLU A 115 -10.14 5.62 63.06
N THR A 116 -10.42 6.90 62.79
CA THR A 116 -10.21 7.47 61.44
C THR A 116 -8.76 7.41 60.98
N LEU A 117 -7.79 7.62 61.88
CA LEU A 117 -6.37 7.48 61.56
C LEU A 117 -5.99 6.04 61.27
N GLU A 118 -6.58 5.07 61.98
CA GLU A 118 -6.36 3.65 61.71
C GLU A 118 -6.91 3.26 60.33
N ASP A 119 -8.10 3.75 59.98
CA ASP A 119 -8.71 3.52 58.67
C ASP A 119 -7.88 4.14 57.54
N TYR A 120 -7.42 5.39 57.69
CA TYR A 120 -6.50 6.00 56.72
C TYR A 120 -5.18 5.24 56.57
N ASN A 121 -4.65 4.68 57.65
CA ASN A 121 -3.45 3.85 57.58
C ASN A 121 -3.70 2.53 56.83
N LYS A 122 -4.88 1.92 56.97
CA LYS A 122 -5.28 0.74 56.21
C LYS A 122 -5.42 1.06 54.72
N GLU A 123 -6.13 2.13 54.37
CA GLU A 123 -6.25 2.59 52.98
C GLU A 123 -4.88 2.89 52.36
N PHE A 124 -3.98 3.54 53.09
CA PHE A 124 -2.62 3.81 52.62
C PHE A 124 -1.83 2.53 52.35
N ALA A 125 -1.98 1.51 53.21
CA ALA A 125 -1.34 0.21 53.00
C ALA A 125 -1.89 -0.51 51.76
N GLU A 126 -3.21 -0.44 51.52
CA GLU A 126 -3.84 -1.00 50.33
C GLU A 126 -3.37 -0.30 49.05
N VAL A 127 -3.34 1.04 49.03
CA VAL A 127 -2.84 1.82 47.90
C VAL A 127 -1.37 1.48 47.62
N LYS A 128 -0.54 1.34 48.66
CA LYS A 128 0.87 0.94 48.50
C LYS A 128 1.00 -0.47 47.92
N ASN A 129 0.12 -1.40 48.28
CA ASN A 129 0.09 -2.73 47.68
C ASN A 129 -0.32 -2.66 46.20
N GLN A 130 -1.34 -1.88 45.88
CA GLN A 130 -1.75 -1.64 44.49
C GLN A 130 -0.62 -1.02 43.65
N GLU A 131 0.18 -0.10 44.19
CA GLU A 131 1.36 0.44 43.49
C GLU A 131 2.37 -0.65 43.11
N VAL A 132 2.56 -1.67 43.96
CA VAL A 132 3.43 -2.82 43.66
C VAL A 132 2.83 -3.66 42.53
N THR A 133 1.52 -3.93 42.57
CA THR A 133 0.83 -4.63 41.49
C THR A 133 0.92 -3.87 40.16
N ILE A 134 0.70 -2.55 40.18
CA ILE A 134 0.81 -1.69 39.00
C ILE A 134 2.24 -1.72 38.44
N LYS A 135 3.27 -1.67 39.30
CA LYS A 135 4.67 -1.79 38.86
C LYS A 135 4.94 -3.13 38.16
N ALA A 136 4.49 -4.23 38.75
CA ALA A 136 4.65 -5.56 38.15
C ALA A 136 3.91 -5.71 36.81
N LEU A 137 2.69 -5.15 36.70
CA LEU A 137 1.94 -5.14 35.45
C LEU A 137 2.62 -4.27 34.37
N LYS A 138 3.15 -3.10 34.75
CA LYS A 138 3.91 -2.25 33.83
C LYS A 138 5.19 -2.94 33.31
N GLU A 139 5.87 -3.70 34.16
CA GLU A 139 7.04 -4.48 33.77
C GLU A 139 6.67 -5.60 32.78
N LYS A 140 5.61 -6.35 33.06
CA LYS A 140 5.08 -7.35 32.11
C LYS A 140 4.67 -6.75 30.76
N ILE A 141 4.05 -5.57 30.75
CA ILE A 141 3.70 -4.88 29.50
C ILE A 141 4.97 -4.54 28.71
N ARG A 142 6.02 -4.02 29.37
CA ARG A 142 7.31 -3.75 28.70
C ARG A 142 7.95 -5.02 28.15
N ASP A 143 7.89 -6.12 28.88
CA ASP A 143 8.44 -7.41 28.41
C ASP A 143 7.68 -7.91 27.18
N TYR A 144 6.35 -7.79 27.16
CA TYR A 144 5.54 -8.13 25.98
C TYR A 144 5.82 -7.20 24.80
N GLU A 145 5.90 -5.89 25.01
CA GLU A 145 6.26 -4.92 23.99
C GLU A 145 7.64 -5.21 23.39
N GLN A 146 8.63 -5.51 24.23
CA GLN A 146 9.97 -5.87 23.78
C GLN A 146 9.98 -7.21 23.03
N SER A 147 9.22 -8.20 23.50
CA SER A 147 9.11 -9.49 22.81
C SER A 147 8.46 -9.34 21.43
N LEU A 148 7.37 -8.58 21.33
CA LEU A 148 6.69 -8.29 20.07
C LEU A 148 7.59 -7.50 19.11
N LYS A 149 8.32 -6.50 19.63
CA LYS A 149 9.29 -5.75 18.84
C LYS A 149 10.38 -6.66 18.28
N ASN A 150 10.97 -7.53 19.11
CA ASN A 150 12.00 -8.48 18.68
C ASN A 150 11.45 -9.47 17.63
N GLN A 151 10.21 -9.95 17.80
CA GLN A 151 9.57 -10.83 16.81
C GLN A 151 9.34 -10.11 15.48
N ALA A 152 8.86 -8.85 15.52
CA ALA A 152 8.69 -8.04 14.32
C ALA A 152 10.03 -7.76 13.62
N GLU A 153 11.08 -7.41 14.37
CA GLU A 153 12.43 -7.21 13.83
C GLU A 153 12.99 -8.49 13.20
N ASN A 154 12.82 -9.64 13.84
CA ASN A 154 13.24 -10.93 13.29
C ASN A 154 12.49 -11.27 12.00
N LEU A 155 11.16 -11.11 11.98
CA LEU A 155 10.36 -11.36 10.77
C LEU A 155 10.75 -10.43 9.62
N VAL A 156 11.04 -9.16 9.91
CA VAL A 156 11.52 -8.20 8.90
C VAL A 156 12.90 -8.61 8.39
N GLN A 157 13.83 -9.01 9.26
CA GLN A 157 15.16 -9.48 8.87
C GLN A 157 15.07 -10.75 8.02
N GLU A 158 14.27 -11.73 8.43
CA GLU A 158 14.03 -12.96 7.65
C GLU A 158 13.46 -12.64 6.27
N LYS A 159 12.46 -11.76 6.18
CA LYS A 159 11.88 -11.34 4.90
C LYS A 159 12.86 -10.55 4.04
N GLN A 160 13.71 -9.73 4.65
CA GLN A 160 14.74 -8.99 3.94
C GLN A 160 15.80 -9.94 3.36
N VAL A 161 16.24 -10.93 4.12
CA VAL A 161 17.18 -11.96 3.65
C VAL A 161 16.55 -12.81 2.55
N GLN A 162 15.28 -13.20 2.71
CA GLN A 162 14.55 -13.95 1.69
C GLN A 162 14.47 -13.18 0.37
N LEU A 163 14.01 -11.92 0.41
CA LEU A 163 13.95 -11.07 -0.78
C LEU A 163 15.33 -10.87 -1.42
N HIS A 164 16.38 -10.68 -0.61
CA HIS A 164 17.73 -10.54 -1.12
C HIS A 164 18.21 -11.80 -1.86
N ASN A 165 17.95 -12.98 -1.31
CA ASN A 165 18.26 -14.26 -1.96
C ASN A 165 17.46 -14.44 -3.25
N ASP A 166 16.17 -14.14 -3.24
CA ASP A 166 15.30 -14.24 -4.43
C ASP A 166 15.79 -13.31 -5.54
N TYR A 167 16.21 -12.09 -5.20
CA TYR A 167 16.80 -11.15 -6.17
C TYR A 167 18.15 -11.64 -6.69
N ALA A 168 19.02 -12.16 -5.83
CA ALA A 168 20.31 -12.71 -6.25
C ALA A 168 20.16 -13.93 -7.15
N GLU A 169 19.18 -14.80 -6.89
CA GLU A 169 18.87 -15.95 -7.75
C GLU A 169 18.27 -15.51 -9.09
N LYS A 170 17.37 -14.53 -9.10
CA LYS A 170 16.85 -13.93 -10.34
C LYS A 170 17.95 -13.27 -11.17
N GLU A 171 18.87 -12.55 -10.51
CA GLU A 171 20.03 -11.95 -11.19
C GLU A 171 20.93 -13.04 -11.79
N ARG A 172 21.20 -14.11 -11.04
CA ARG A 172 22.01 -15.24 -11.52
C ARG A 172 21.36 -15.95 -12.71
N THR A 173 20.07 -16.25 -12.65
CA THR A 173 19.34 -16.91 -13.75
C THR A 173 19.27 -16.03 -14.99
N LEU A 174 19.05 -14.73 -14.83
CA LEU A 174 19.13 -13.76 -15.93
C LEU A 174 20.53 -13.74 -16.54
N GLN A 175 21.58 -13.69 -15.72
CA GLN A 175 22.96 -13.70 -16.19
C GLN A 175 23.31 -15.00 -16.93
N GLU A 176 22.89 -16.15 -16.42
CA GLU A 176 23.06 -17.46 -17.09
C GLU A 176 22.32 -17.50 -18.44
N SER A 177 21.09 -16.96 -18.50
CA SER A 177 20.33 -16.86 -19.75
C SER A 177 20.99 -15.91 -20.77
N GLN A 178 21.52 -14.78 -20.30
CA GLN A 178 22.25 -13.80 -21.11
C GLN A 178 23.53 -14.41 -21.66
N ASN A 179 24.30 -15.11 -20.84
CA ASN A 179 25.51 -15.80 -21.25
C ASN A 179 25.20 -16.90 -22.28
N SER A 180 24.14 -17.68 -22.07
CA SER A 180 23.68 -18.69 -23.03
C SER A 180 23.27 -18.07 -24.37
N MET A 181 22.52 -16.96 -24.34
CA MET A 181 22.11 -16.24 -25.55
C MET A 181 23.32 -15.64 -26.28
N SER A 182 24.26 -15.06 -25.54
CA SER A 182 25.52 -14.54 -26.09
C SER A 182 26.33 -15.64 -26.76
N SER A 183 26.44 -16.83 -26.15
CA SER A 183 27.14 -17.98 -26.76
C SER A 183 26.47 -18.41 -28.06
N LYS A 184 25.14 -18.51 -28.09
CA LYS A 184 24.37 -18.84 -29.30
C LYS A 184 24.55 -17.81 -30.40
N LEU A 185 24.63 -16.52 -30.04
CA LEU A 185 24.85 -15.44 -30.98
C LEU A 185 26.25 -15.50 -31.59
N VAL A 186 27.28 -15.77 -30.78
CA VAL A 186 28.65 -15.99 -31.26
C VAL A 186 28.73 -17.21 -32.17
N GLU A 187 28.09 -18.33 -31.82
CA GLU A 187 28.05 -19.52 -32.68
C GLU A 187 27.32 -19.26 -34.01
N ALA A 188 26.22 -18.50 -33.98
CA ALA A 188 25.49 -18.13 -35.19
C ALA A 188 26.34 -17.21 -36.08
N ASP A 189 27.05 -16.24 -35.50
CA ASP A 189 27.96 -15.35 -36.21
C ASP A 189 29.13 -16.11 -36.85
N HIS A 190 29.75 -17.05 -36.12
CA HIS A 190 30.77 -17.95 -36.69
C HIS A 190 30.23 -18.80 -37.85
N LYS A 191 29.00 -19.33 -37.74
CA LYS A 191 28.37 -20.08 -38.84
C LYS A 191 28.10 -19.19 -40.05
N ALA A 192 27.63 -17.96 -39.84
CA ALA A 192 27.39 -17.00 -40.90
C ALA A 192 28.69 -16.63 -41.62
N GLN A 193 29.76 -16.36 -40.87
CA GLN A 193 31.09 -16.10 -41.43
C GLN A 193 31.62 -17.31 -42.21
N ALA A 194 31.51 -18.53 -41.67
CA ALA A 194 31.94 -19.74 -42.36
C ALA A 194 31.17 -19.97 -43.67
N LEU A 195 29.86 -19.74 -43.69
CA LEU A 195 29.05 -19.81 -44.91
C LEU A 195 29.43 -18.72 -45.91
N GLN A 196 29.74 -17.52 -45.44
CA GLN A 196 30.21 -16.43 -46.30
C GLN A 196 31.56 -16.78 -46.94
N THR A 197 32.54 -17.27 -46.17
CA THR A 197 33.82 -17.73 -46.72
C THR A 197 33.60 -18.86 -47.73
N ALA A 198 32.72 -19.83 -47.43
CA ALA A 198 32.42 -20.92 -48.35
C ALA A 198 31.75 -20.44 -49.65
N LEU A 199 30.89 -19.42 -49.57
CA LEU A 199 30.29 -18.78 -50.73
C LEU A 199 31.35 -18.09 -51.58
N GLU A 200 32.26 -17.32 -50.96
CA GLU A 200 33.35 -16.65 -51.65
C GLU A 200 34.30 -17.66 -52.33
N THR A 201 34.63 -18.78 -51.67
CA THR A 201 35.44 -19.84 -52.28
C THR A 201 34.74 -20.53 -53.44
N THR A 202 33.45 -20.86 -53.31
CA THR A 202 32.69 -21.49 -54.40
C THR A 202 32.48 -20.54 -55.58
N GLN A 203 32.32 -19.24 -55.34
CA GLN A 203 32.29 -18.23 -56.39
C GLN A 203 33.63 -18.13 -57.12
N ALA A 204 34.75 -18.16 -56.39
CA ALA A 204 36.08 -18.18 -57.01
C ALA A 204 36.30 -19.45 -57.85
N GLU A 205 35.96 -20.63 -57.32
CA GLU A 205 36.05 -21.89 -58.06
C GLU A 205 35.18 -21.89 -59.33
N LEU A 206 33.96 -21.34 -59.26
CA LEU A 206 33.09 -21.17 -60.42
C LEU A 206 33.69 -20.23 -61.46
N PHE A 207 34.34 -19.15 -61.04
CA PHE A 207 35.02 -18.22 -61.95
C PHE A 207 36.21 -18.88 -62.64
N ASP A 208 37.03 -19.63 -61.90
CA ASP A 208 38.16 -20.38 -62.46
C ASP A 208 37.69 -21.45 -63.45
N LEU A 209 36.63 -22.19 -63.09
CA LEU A 209 36.05 -23.20 -63.97
C LEU A 209 35.46 -22.56 -65.24
N LYS A 210 34.82 -21.39 -65.11
CA LYS A 210 34.29 -20.64 -66.25
C LYS A 210 35.42 -20.17 -67.17
N THR A 211 36.51 -19.67 -66.60
CA THR A 211 37.69 -19.24 -67.35
C THR A 211 38.30 -20.42 -68.13
N LYS A 212 38.51 -21.56 -67.47
CA LYS A 212 39.01 -22.78 -68.13
C LYS A 212 38.07 -23.29 -69.22
N TYR A 213 36.76 -23.26 -68.99
CA TYR A 213 35.77 -23.65 -69.99
C TYR A 213 35.84 -22.74 -71.22
N ASP A 214 35.98 -21.42 -71.02
CA ASP A 214 36.08 -20.47 -72.11
C ASP A 214 37.41 -20.66 -72.89
N GLU A 215 38.52 -20.90 -72.19
CA GLU A 215 39.81 -21.27 -72.81
C GLU A 215 39.70 -22.56 -73.65
N ASP A 216 39.13 -23.64 -73.11
CA ASP A 216 38.92 -24.90 -73.83
C ASP A 216 38.00 -24.71 -75.03
N CYS A 217 36.93 -23.92 -74.91
CA CYS A 217 36.05 -23.58 -76.02
C CYS A 217 36.81 -22.84 -77.13
N THR A 218 37.66 -21.86 -76.79
CA THR A 218 38.48 -21.15 -77.78
C THR A 218 39.50 -22.06 -78.44
N ALA A 219 40.23 -22.87 -77.67
CA ALA A 219 41.20 -23.82 -78.20
C ALA A 219 40.55 -24.85 -79.14
N LYS A 220 39.34 -25.32 -78.81
CA LYS A 220 38.57 -26.22 -79.68
C LYS A 220 38.05 -25.53 -80.93
N ALA A 221 37.66 -24.26 -80.85
CA ALA A 221 37.31 -23.48 -82.03
C ALA A 221 38.52 -23.34 -82.98
N ASP A 222 39.69 -23.02 -82.43
CA ASP A 222 40.94 -22.89 -83.19
C ASP A 222 41.38 -24.23 -83.81
N GLU A 223 41.28 -25.35 -83.07
CA GLU A 223 41.52 -26.70 -83.61
C GLU A 223 40.62 -27.00 -84.81
N ILE A 224 39.32 -26.65 -84.71
CA ILE A 224 38.37 -26.84 -85.80
C ILE A 224 38.74 -25.95 -87.00
N GLU A 225 39.09 -24.68 -86.78
CA GLU A 225 39.49 -23.76 -87.85
C GLU A 225 40.76 -24.23 -88.57
N MET A 226 41.76 -24.71 -87.84
CA MET A 226 42.97 -25.29 -88.43
C MET A 226 42.64 -26.51 -89.30
N VAL A 227 41.84 -27.45 -88.79
CA VAL A 227 41.44 -28.65 -89.55
C VAL A 227 40.61 -28.28 -90.77
N MET A 228 39.71 -27.29 -90.67
CA MET A 228 38.95 -26.79 -91.82
C MET A 228 39.88 -26.17 -92.87
N THR A 229 40.85 -25.36 -92.44
CA THR A 229 41.82 -24.71 -93.35
C THR A 229 42.70 -25.74 -94.05
N ASP A 230 43.17 -26.77 -93.34
CA ASP A 230 43.96 -27.85 -93.93
C ASP A 230 43.13 -28.73 -94.87
N LEU A 231 41.86 -28.96 -94.55
CA LEU A 231 40.92 -29.64 -95.44
C LEU A 231 40.68 -28.84 -96.73
N GLU A 232 40.46 -27.52 -96.63
CA GLU A 232 40.32 -26.64 -97.79
C GLU A 232 41.59 -26.63 -98.64
N ARG A 233 42.76 -26.54 -98.01
CA ARG A 233 44.06 -26.59 -98.70
C ARG A 233 44.31 -27.94 -99.38
N ALA A 234 43.98 -29.04 -98.71
CA ALA A 234 44.08 -30.39 -99.28
C ALA A 234 43.13 -30.55 -100.47
N ASN A 235 41.90 -30.05 -100.37
CA ASN A 235 40.94 -30.03 -101.47
C ASN A 235 41.46 -29.19 -102.65
N GLN A 236 41.99 -27.99 -102.41
CA GLN A 236 42.58 -27.16 -103.46
C GLN A 236 43.77 -27.84 -104.16
N ARG A 237 44.64 -28.53 -103.40
CA ARG A 237 45.75 -29.32 -103.96
C ARG A 237 45.27 -30.51 -104.78
N ALA A 238 44.25 -31.23 -104.29
CA ALA A 238 43.64 -32.33 -105.00
C ALA A 238 43.02 -31.84 -106.33
N GLU A 239 42.29 -30.72 -106.31
CA GLU A 239 41.75 -30.11 -107.52
C GLU A 239 42.84 -29.66 -108.50
N ALA A 240 43.92 -29.04 -108.02
CA ALA A 240 45.03 -28.60 -108.87
C ALA A 240 45.75 -29.79 -109.52
N ALA A 241 46.08 -30.82 -108.74
CA ALA A 241 46.68 -32.05 -109.24
C ALA A 241 45.76 -32.76 -110.25
N GLN A 242 44.45 -32.73 -110.03
CA GLN A 242 43.47 -33.27 -110.98
C GLN A 242 43.51 -32.49 -112.31
N ARG A 243 43.50 -31.16 -112.29
CA ARG A 243 43.59 -30.33 -113.51
C ARG A 243 44.90 -30.54 -114.26
N GLU A 244 46.03 -30.67 -113.54
CA GLU A 244 47.33 -30.97 -114.14
C GLU A 244 47.35 -32.37 -114.80
N ALA A 245 46.78 -33.38 -114.14
CA ALA A 245 46.67 -34.72 -114.69
C ALA A 245 45.74 -34.76 -115.93
N GLU A 246 44.65 -33.99 -115.93
CA GLU A 246 43.78 -33.82 -117.08
C GLU A 246 44.52 -33.14 -118.26
N ALA A 247 45.28 -32.07 -118.00
CA ALA A 247 46.09 -31.39 -119.02
C ALA A 247 47.20 -32.30 -119.59
N LEU A 248 47.88 -33.08 -118.75
CA LEU A 248 48.87 -34.07 -119.19
C LEU A 248 48.22 -35.20 -120.00
N ARG A 249 47.02 -35.67 -119.63
CA ARG A 249 46.24 -36.61 -120.44
C ARG A 249 45.90 -36.03 -121.81
N GLU A 250 45.44 -34.78 -121.87
CA GLU A 250 45.16 -34.10 -123.14
C GLU A 250 46.41 -33.97 -124.03
N GLN A 251 47.56 -33.59 -123.46
CA GLN A 251 48.85 -33.54 -124.16
C GLN A 251 49.30 -34.92 -124.64
N LEU A 252 49.08 -35.97 -123.85
CA LEU A 252 49.38 -37.35 -124.25
C LEU A 252 48.47 -37.81 -125.40
N THR A 253 47.18 -37.43 -125.38
CA THR A 253 46.25 -37.75 -126.47
C THR A 253 46.59 -37.00 -127.75
N SER A 254 47.01 -35.72 -127.67
CA SER A 254 47.40 -34.95 -128.84
C SER A 254 48.73 -35.41 -129.43
N SER A 255 49.70 -35.81 -128.60
CA SER A 255 50.95 -36.45 -129.05
C SER A 255 50.71 -37.86 -129.64
N ASN A 256 49.75 -38.64 -129.11
CA ASN A 256 49.33 -39.90 -129.75
C ASN A 256 48.65 -39.65 -131.12
N GLN A 257 47.82 -38.61 -131.24
CA GLN A 257 47.21 -38.23 -132.52
C GLN A 257 48.24 -37.72 -133.52
N SER A 258 49.25 -36.96 -133.08
CA SER A 258 50.34 -36.52 -133.96
C SER A 258 51.16 -37.71 -134.48
N LEU A 259 51.50 -38.69 -133.62
CA LEU A 259 52.18 -39.91 -134.03
C LEU A 259 51.38 -40.76 -135.05
N GLN A 260 50.04 -40.79 -134.91
CA GLN A 260 49.15 -41.43 -135.88
C GLN A 260 49.13 -40.70 -137.24
N LEU A 261 49.29 -39.38 -137.27
CA LEU A 261 49.47 -38.61 -138.51
C LEU A 261 50.84 -38.86 -139.15
N THR A 262 51.91 -38.97 -138.35
CA THR A 262 53.29 -39.18 -138.84
C THR A 262 53.55 -40.60 -139.35
N THR A 263 52.78 -41.61 -138.87
CA THR A 263 52.93 -43.01 -139.33
C THR A 263 52.34 -43.27 -140.72
N HIS A 264 51.57 -42.34 -141.30
CA HIS A 264 50.91 -42.56 -142.59
C HIS A 264 51.68 -42.04 -143.82
N ILE A 265 52.82 -41.34 -143.64
CA ILE A 265 53.60 -40.77 -144.77
C ILE A 265 55.12 -40.97 -144.57
N GLN A 266 55.65 -41.99 -145.25
CA GLN A 266 57.07 -42.27 -145.58
C GLN A 266 58.06 -42.71 -144.48
N PRO A 267 58.92 -43.72 -144.74
CA PRO A 267 59.92 -44.23 -143.80
C PRO A 267 61.32 -43.61 -144.03
N THR A 268 61.82 -42.83 -143.07
CA THR A 268 63.22 -42.39 -142.95
C THR A 268 63.64 -42.30 -141.46
N PRO A 269 64.95 -42.30 -141.11
CA PRO A 269 65.50 -43.16 -140.05
C PRO A 269 65.45 -42.62 -138.61
N ASP A 270 65.02 -43.51 -137.70
CA ASP A 270 65.46 -43.85 -136.33
C ASP A 270 65.89 -42.83 -135.26
N THR A 271 66.17 -41.55 -135.51
CA THR A 271 66.60 -40.64 -134.42
C THR A 271 65.48 -39.77 -133.85
N ASP A 272 64.53 -39.31 -134.68
CA ASP A 272 63.46 -38.41 -134.21
C ASP A 272 62.32 -39.15 -133.49
N GLN A 273 61.99 -40.37 -133.93
CA GLN A 273 61.01 -41.23 -133.23
C GLN A 273 61.49 -41.67 -131.85
N ALA A 274 62.80 -41.82 -131.64
CA ALA A 274 63.37 -42.20 -130.35
C ALA A 274 63.31 -41.04 -129.33
N VAL A 275 63.52 -39.80 -129.77
CA VAL A 275 63.43 -38.61 -128.92
C VAL A 275 61.96 -38.32 -128.54
N GLU A 276 61.02 -38.44 -129.48
CA GLU A 276 59.59 -38.35 -129.18
C GLU A 276 59.11 -39.50 -128.27
N ALA A 277 59.56 -40.74 -128.48
CA ALA A 277 59.23 -41.86 -127.60
C ALA A 277 59.80 -41.72 -126.18
N LEU A 278 61.00 -41.15 -126.03
CA LEU A 278 61.58 -40.82 -124.73
C LEU A 278 60.80 -39.71 -124.02
N SER A 279 60.39 -38.67 -124.76
CA SER A 279 59.53 -37.61 -124.21
C SER A 279 58.16 -38.15 -123.79
N ARG A 280 57.61 -39.12 -124.54
CA ARG A 280 56.36 -39.81 -124.21
C ARG A 280 56.50 -40.69 -122.97
N SER A 281 57.57 -41.48 -122.88
CA SER A 281 57.87 -42.30 -121.70
C SER A 281 58.05 -41.44 -120.45
N SER A 282 58.68 -40.27 -120.60
CA SER A 282 58.79 -39.27 -119.52
C SER A 282 57.42 -38.72 -119.10
N LEU A 283 56.57 -38.35 -120.05
CA LEU A 283 55.21 -37.87 -119.78
C LEU A 283 54.31 -38.97 -119.18
N GLU A 284 54.41 -40.21 -119.62
CA GLU A 284 53.70 -41.37 -119.05
C GLU A 284 54.17 -41.67 -117.63
N ALA A 285 55.48 -41.54 -117.35
CA ALA A 285 56.02 -41.70 -116.00
C ALA A 285 55.59 -40.56 -115.06
N GLU A 286 55.55 -39.32 -115.55
CA GLU A 286 55.10 -38.14 -114.80
C GLU A 286 53.60 -38.16 -114.54
N LEU A 287 52.79 -38.54 -115.53
CA LEU A 287 51.35 -38.78 -115.37
C LEU A 287 51.10 -39.91 -114.37
N GLY A 288 51.84 -41.01 -114.46
CA GLY A 288 51.75 -42.11 -113.49
C GLY A 288 52.18 -41.71 -112.08
N ALA A 289 53.11 -40.77 -111.94
CA ALA A 289 53.48 -40.19 -110.64
C ALA A 289 52.38 -39.29 -110.09
N LYS A 290 51.76 -38.45 -110.93
CA LYS A 290 50.64 -37.58 -110.59
C LYS A 290 49.36 -38.35 -110.26
N ASP A 291 49.07 -39.44 -110.97
CA ASP A 291 47.96 -40.33 -110.66
C ASP A 291 48.15 -41.03 -109.31
N ARG A 292 49.39 -41.41 -108.95
CA ARG A 292 49.69 -41.92 -107.60
C ARG A 292 49.53 -40.83 -106.53
N GLU A 293 49.98 -39.61 -106.80
CA GLU A 293 49.79 -38.45 -105.92
C GLU A 293 48.30 -38.13 -105.70
N MET A 294 47.48 -38.19 -106.75
CA MET A 294 46.04 -37.98 -106.67
C MET A 294 45.34 -39.05 -105.81
N VAL A 295 45.68 -40.33 -106.00
CA VAL A 295 45.13 -41.42 -105.16
C VAL A 295 45.49 -41.17 -103.69
N GLN A 296 46.74 -40.78 -103.41
CA GLN A 296 47.18 -40.49 -102.04
C GLN A 296 46.45 -39.28 -101.43
N LEU A 297 46.25 -38.20 -102.20
CA LEU A 297 45.49 -37.03 -101.75
C LEU A 297 44.00 -37.34 -101.51
N VAL A 298 43.39 -38.18 -102.34
CA VAL A 298 42.00 -38.62 -102.15
C VAL A 298 41.87 -39.47 -100.87
N GLU A 299 42.83 -40.37 -100.62
CA GLU A 299 42.87 -41.13 -99.37
C GLU A 299 43.04 -40.22 -98.14
N ASP A 300 43.86 -39.17 -98.24
CA ASP A 300 44.05 -38.21 -97.15
C ASP A 300 42.79 -37.34 -96.93
N VAL A 301 42.11 -36.90 -97.99
CA VAL A 301 40.82 -36.18 -97.88
C VAL A 301 39.76 -37.08 -97.23
N GLN A 302 39.65 -38.33 -97.65
CA GLN A 302 38.71 -39.28 -97.05
C GLN A 302 39.04 -39.55 -95.57
N ARG A 303 40.32 -39.65 -95.21
CA ARG A 303 40.76 -39.82 -93.82
C ARG A 303 40.43 -38.60 -92.97
N LEU A 304 40.67 -37.40 -93.47
CA LEU A 304 40.33 -36.15 -92.76
C LEU A 304 38.81 -36.00 -92.60
N GLN A 305 38.03 -36.32 -93.63
CA GLN A 305 36.56 -36.35 -93.56
C GLN A 305 36.06 -37.34 -92.52
N ALA A 306 36.62 -38.55 -92.46
CA ALA A 306 36.28 -39.56 -91.47
C ALA A 306 36.65 -39.15 -90.04
N SER A 307 37.79 -38.46 -89.88
CA SER A 307 38.21 -37.91 -88.59
C SER A 307 37.26 -36.81 -88.11
N LEU A 308 36.83 -35.92 -89.01
CA LEU A 308 35.88 -34.84 -88.73
C LEU A 308 34.49 -35.38 -88.39
N SER A 309 34.01 -36.40 -89.12
CA SER A 309 32.73 -37.05 -88.80
C SER A 309 32.75 -37.73 -87.44
N LYS A 310 33.84 -38.43 -87.11
CA LYS A 310 34.01 -39.07 -85.80
C LYS A 310 34.06 -38.03 -84.67
N LEU A 311 34.73 -36.91 -84.88
CA LEU A 311 34.77 -35.82 -83.90
C LEU A 311 33.38 -35.21 -83.69
N ARG A 312 32.63 -34.95 -84.76
CA ARG A 312 31.23 -34.50 -84.69
C ARG A 312 30.33 -35.47 -83.93
N GLU A 313 30.45 -36.77 -84.19
CA GLU A 313 29.63 -37.79 -83.52
C GLU A 313 29.99 -37.91 -82.03
N SER A 314 31.29 -37.83 -81.69
CA SER A 314 31.74 -37.81 -80.29
C SER A 314 31.27 -36.57 -79.52
N SER A 315 31.27 -35.39 -80.14
CA SER A 315 30.74 -34.16 -79.55
C SER A 315 29.21 -34.23 -79.39
N SER A 316 28.50 -34.74 -80.41
CA SER A 316 27.04 -34.93 -80.34
C SER A 316 26.64 -35.88 -79.21
N THR A 317 27.34 -37.00 -79.04
CA THR A 317 27.05 -37.94 -77.94
C THR A 317 27.31 -37.31 -76.57
N GLN A 318 28.41 -36.56 -76.39
CA GLN A 318 28.66 -35.81 -75.15
C GLN A 318 27.56 -34.78 -74.86
N ILE A 319 27.08 -34.05 -75.86
CA ILE A 319 25.98 -33.08 -75.70
C ILE A 319 24.71 -33.80 -75.23
N THR A 320 24.34 -34.92 -75.85
CA THR A 320 23.16 -35.68 -75.41
C THR A 320 23.30 -36.23 -73.99
N GLN A 321 24.51 -36.65 -73.60
CA GLN A 321 24.78 -37.15 -72.25
C GLN A 321 24.66 -36.03 -71.20
N LEU A 322 25.20 -34.85 -71.49
CA LEU A 322 25.08 -33.67 -70.60
C LEU A 322 23.64 -33.20 -70.51
N GLN A 323 22.89 -33.18 -71.61
CA GLN A 323 21.45 -32.84 -71.59
C GLN A 323 20.66 -33.82 -70.72
N LEU A 324 20.95 -35.13 -70.79
CA LEU A 324 20.32 -36.12 -69.93
C LEU A 324 20.68 -35.90 -68.45
N GLN A 325 21.94 -35.61 -68.14
CA GLN A 325 22.35 -35.28 -66.77
C GLN A 325 21.64 -34.02 -66.24
N LEU A 326 21.47 -33.01 -67.08
CA LEU A 326 20.79 -31.77 -66.70
C LEU A 326 19.29 -32.04 -66.46
N SER A 327 18.64 -32.86 -67.28
CA SER A 327 17.25 -33.27 -67.07
C SER A 327 17.05 -34.04 -65.76
N THR A 328 17.89 -35.03 -65.49
CA THR A 328 17.82 -35.83 -64.26
C THR A 328 18.07 -34.97 -63.01
N LYS A 329 19.03 -34.04 -63.06
CA LYS A 329 19.26 -33.10 -61.95
C LYS A 329 18.07 -32.15 -61.74
N THR A 330 17.45 -31.68 -62.82
CA THR A 330 16.24 -30.85 -62.75
C THR A 330 15.08 -31.60 -62.10
N ASP A 331 14.88 -32.87 -62.46
CA ASP A 331 13.85 -33.71 -61.84
C ASP A 331 14.12 -33.95 -60.34
N THR A 332 15.39 -34.16 -59.95
CA THR A 332 15.74 -34.30 -58.53
C THR A 332 15.51 -33.02 -57.74
N LEU A 333 15.74 -31.85 -58.34
CA LEU A 333 15.45 -30.57 -57.71
C LEU A 333 13.95 -30.39 -57.49
N LYS A 334 13.12 -30.69 -58.49
CA LYS A 334 11.66 -30.69 -58.33
C LYS A 334 11.19 -31.60 -57.21
N GLN A 335 11.71 -32.82 -57.11
CA GLN A 335 11.36 -33.74 -56.02
C GLN A 335 11.77 -33.21 -54.64
N LEU A 336 12.90 -32.50 -54.56
CA LEU A 336 13.33 -31.87 -53.30
C LEU A 336 12.49 -30.65 -52.94
N GLU A 337 12.09 -29.85 -53.94
CA GLU A 337 11.17 -28.72 -53.76
C GLU A 337 9.79 -29.20 -53.29
N GLU A 338 9.24 -30.25 -53.91
CA GLU A 338 7.97 -30.87 -53.48
C GLU A 338 8.04 -31.36 -52.04
N LYS A 339 9.11 -32.07 -51.65
CA LYS A 339 9.31 -32.51 -50.26
C LYS A 339 9.45 -31.34 -49.28
N LEU A 340 10.14 -30.27 -49.68
CA LEU A 340 10.25 -29.08 -48.84
C LEU A 340 8.88 -28.42 -48.64
N GLN A 341 8.04 -28.45 -49.67
CA GLN A 341 6.69 -27.90 -49.64
C GLN A 341 5.70 -28.79 -48.87
N GLU A 342 5.85 -30.12 -48.92
CA GLU A 342 5.15 -31.06 -48.04
C GLU A 342 5.46 -30.80 -46.56
N HIS A 343 6.64 -30.26 -46.24
CA HIS A 343 7.05 -29.89 -44.88
C HIS A 343 6.85 -28.41 -44.55
N ALA A 344 6.03 -27.68 -45.31
CA ALA A 344 5.78 -26.25 -45.08
C ALA A 344 5.06 -25.97 -43.74
N ASP A 345 4.31 -26.95 -43.23
CA ASP A 345 3.56 -26.88 -41.96
C ASP A 345 4.43 -27.14 -40.72
N TYR A 346 5.70 -27.53 -40.89
CA TYR A 346 6.58 -27.89 -39.78
C TYR A 346 6.78 -26.75 -38.77
N GLU A 347 6.88 -25.50 -39.24
CA GLU A 347 6.98 -24.33 -38.35
C GLU A 347 5.65 -24.01 -37.65
N GLU A 348 4.51 -24.36 -38.24
CA GLU A 348 3.19 -24.22 -37.61
C GLU A 348 3.00 -25.28 -36.52
N VAL A 349 3.30 -26.55 -36.81
CA VAL A 349 3.30 -27.64 -35.83
C VAL A 349 4.27 -27.35 -34.68
N LYS A 350 5.46 -26.80 -34.96
CA LYS A 350 6.43 -26.39 -33.94
C LYS A 350 5.93 -25.24 -33.07
N LYS A 351 5.22 -24.26 -33.65
CA LYS A 351 4.56 -23.19 -32.90
C LYS A 351 3.45 -23.75 -32.02
N GLU A 352 2.60 -24.62 -32.54
CA GLU A 352 1.56 -25.29 -31.77
C GLU A 352 2.15 -26.11 -30.61
N LEU A 353 3.24 -26.86 -30.84
CA LEU A 353 3.96 -27.59 -29.80
C LEU A 353 4.58 -26.65 -28.75
N SER A 354 5.12 -25.51 -29.18
CA SER A 354 5.66 -24.49 -28.29
C SER A 354 4.57 -23.83 -27.44
N ILE A 355 3.40 -23.57 -28.04
CA ILE A 355 2.23 -23.02 -27.36
C ILE A 355 1.71 -24.04 -26.35
N LEU A 356 1.56 -25.31 -26.73
CA LEU A 356 1.16 -26.39 -25.82
C LEU A 356 2.16 -26.53 -24.67
N LYS A 357 3.47 -26.51 -24.95
CA LYS A 357 4.50 -26.54 -23.90
C LYS A 357 4.39 -25.34 -22.95
N SER A 358 4.06 -24.15 -23.45
CA SER A 358 3.88 -22.95 -22.60
C SER A 358 2.55 -22.93 -21.83
N MET A 359 1.51 -23.59 -22.35
CA MET A 359 0.18 -23.63 -21.75
C MET A 359 0.07 -24.74 -20.69
N GLU A 360 0.74 -25.88 -20.90
CA GLU A 360 0.75 -27.03 -19.98
C GLU A 360 1.77 -26.86 -18.84
N PHE A 361 2.87 -26.13 -19.11
CA PHE A 361 3.92 -25.79 -18.14
C PHE A 361 4.00 -24.26 -17.99
N GLY A 362 2.93 -23.66 -17.45
CA GLY A 362 2.89 -22.22 -17.15
C GLY A 362 4.03 -21.78 -16.22
N PRO A 363 4.31 -20.46 -16.12
CA PRO A 363 5.46 -19.91 -15.41
C PRO A 363 5.25 -20.05 -13.91
N THR A 364 5.61 -21.20 -13.36
CA THR A 364 5.57 -21.47 -11.93
C THR A 364 6.99 -21.78 -11.49
N ASP A 365 7.78 -20.73 -11.24
CA ASP A 365 9.05 -20.72 -10.50
C ASP A 365 10.00 -21.93 -10.69
N SER A 366 10.07 -22.52 -11.88
CA SER A 366 11.04 -23.55 -12.20
C SER A 366 12.03 -23.03 -13.23
N SER A 367 13.29 -23.14 -12.85
CA SER A 367 14.48 -22.68 -13.56
C SER A 367 14.51 -23.08 -15.05
N VAL A 368 15.20 -22.25 -15.83
CA VAL A 368 15.36 -22.30 -17.30
C VAL A 368 16.00 -23.61 -17.81
N GLN A 369 16.35 -24.56 -16.93
CA GLN A 369 16.87 -25.88 -17.32
C GLN A 369 15.80 -26.85 -17.87
N ASP A 370 14.52 -26.66 -17.54
CA ASP A 370 13.47 -27.63 -17.89
C ASP A 370 13.10 -27.68 -19.38
N MET A 371 13.58 -26.72 -20.17
CA MET A 371 13.35 -26.75 -21.63
C MET A 371 14.18 -27.80 -22.36
N SER A 372 15.18 -28.40 -21.70
CA SER A 372 16.05 -29.45 -22.26
C SER A 372 15.52 -30.89 -22.08
N LYS A 373 14.49 -31.10 -21.25
CA LYS A 373 13.94 -32.43 -21.01
C LYS A 373 12.98 -32.85 -22.14
N PRO A 374 12.98 -34.13 -22.57
CA PRO A 374 12.00 -34.66 -23.50
C PRO A 374 10.57 -34.48 -22.96
N LEU A 375 9.60 -34.21 -23.84
CA LEU A 375 8.19 -33.98 -23.47
C LEU A 375 7.62 -35.11 -22.59
N GLU A 376 8.02 -36.34 -22.85
CA GLU A 376 7.63 -37.52 -22.08
C GLU A 376 8.04 -37.42 -20.59
N VAL A 377 9.22 -36.87 -20.30
CA VAL A 377 9.72 -36.70 -18.93
C VAL A 377 8.96 -35.60 -18.20
N LEU A 378 8.68 -34.47 -18.89
CA LEU A 378 7.91 -33.37 -18.32
C LEU A 378 6.46 -33.78 -18.03
N LEU A 379 5.84 -34.54 -18.93
CA LEU A 379 4.49 -35.09 -18.72
C LEU A 379 4.46 -36.07 -17.54
N LEU A 380 5.47 -36.92 -17.39
CA LEU A 380 5.59 -37.84 -16.25
C LEU A 380 5.79 -37.10 -14.93
N GLU A 381 6.63 -36.07 -14.89
CA GLU A 381 6.83 -35.21 -13.71
C GLU A 381 5.54 -34.48 -13.32
N LYS A 382 4.81 -33.93 -14.30
CA LYS A 382 3.51 -33.27 -14.05
C LYS A 382 2.44 -34.26 -13.61
N ASN A 383 2.38 -35.45 -14.21
CA ASN A 383 1.43 -36.50 -13.80
C ASN A 383 1.68 -36.92 -12.35
N ARG A 384 2.94 -37.10 -11.97
CA ARG A 384 3.35 -37.42 -10.60
C ARG A 384 3.03 -36.27 -9.62
N SER A 385 3.24 -35.03 -10.03
CA SER A 385 2.89 -33.84 -9.25
C SER A 385 1.37 -33.74 -9.04
N LEU A 386 0.57 -33.88 -10.10
CA LEU A 386 -0.90 -33.91 -10.02
C LEU A 386 -1.40 -35.09 -9.18
N GLN A 387 -0.75 -36.25 -9.24
CA GLN A 387 -1.09 -37.40 -8.41
C GLN A 387 -0.79 -37.12 -6.93
N SER A 388 0.32 -36.45 -6.62
CA SER A 388 0.66 -35.98 -5.27
C SER A 388 -0.36 -34.95 -4.77
N GLU A 389 -0.68 -33.94 -5.58
CA GLU A 389 -1.66 -32.91 -5.25
C GLU A 389 -3.06 -33.50 -5.07
N SER A 390 -3.48 -34.43 -5.93
CA SER A 390 -4.73 -35.16 -5.80
C SER A 390 -4.77 -35.99 -4.51
N SER A 391 -3.65 -36.61 -4.12
CA SER A 391 -3.56 -37.34 -2.85
C SER A 391 -3.65 -36.40 -1.64
N SER A 392 -3.01 -35.23 -1.69
CA SER A 392 -3.07 -34.22 -0.64
C SER A 392 -4.48 -33.64 -0.49
N LEU A 393 -5.13 -33.28 -1.61
CA LEU A 393 -6.50 -32.80 -1.62
C LEU A 393 -7.49 -33.86 -1.12
N ARG A 394 -7.27 -35.14 -1.42
CA ARG A 394 -8.07 -36.24 -0.85
C ARG A 394 -7.94 -36.28 0.67
N ILE A 395 -6.72 -36.18 1.21
CA ILE A 395 -6.47 -36.17 2.66
C ILE A 395 -7.16 -34.96 3.31
N ALA A 396 -6.97 -33.75 2.75
CA ALA A 396 -7.59 -32.53 3.25
C ALA A 396 -9.13 -32.63 3.21
N ASN A 397 -9.70 -33.22 2.16
CA ASN A 397 -11.14 -33.43 2.05
C ASN A 397 -11.65 -34.47 3.08
N THR A 398 -10.90 -35.53 3.35
CA THR A 398 -11.24 -36.48 4.43
C THR A 398 -11.16 -35.82 5.81
N GLU A 399 -10.18 -34.95 6.05
CA GLU A 399 -10.07 -34.22 7.32
C GLU A 399 -11.22 -33.22 7.50
N LEU A 400 -11.52 -32.43 6.45
CA LEU A 400 -12.66 -31.50 6.46
C LEU A 400 -13.99 -32.23 6.65
N SER A 401 -14.18 -33.37 5.99
CA SER A 401 -15.36 -34.21 6.17
C SER A 401 -15.47 -34.74 7.61
N GLY A 402 -14.33 -35.11 8.22
CA GLY A 402 -14.27 -35.51 9.63
C GLY A 402 -14.68 -34.37 10.56
N ARG A 403 -14.09 -33.18 10.39
CA ARG A 403 -14.46 -31.98 11.17
C ARG A 403 -15.92 -31.61 11.00
N TYR A 404 -16.46 -31.75 9.79
CA TYR A 404 -17.88 -31.52 9.53
C TYR A 404 -18.77 -32.52 10.30
N ALA A 405 -18.39 -33.80 10.33
CA ALA A 405 -19.12 -34.82 11.09
C ALA A 405 -19.09 -34.55 12.61
N ASP A 406 -17.93 -34.16 13.15
CA ASP A 406 -17.77 -33.80 14.56
C ASP A 406 -18.62 -32.59 14.92
N LEU A 407 -18.57 -31.54 14.09
CA LEU A 407 -19.37 -30.33 14.29
C LEU A 407 -20.87 -30.62 14.20
N GLN A 408 -21.28 -31.55 13.33
CA GLN A 408 -22.68 -31.97 13.22
C GLN A 408 -23.13 -32.77 14.44
N LEU A 409 -22.25 -33.59 15.05
CA LEU A 409 -22.53 -34.25 16.32
C LEU A 409 -22.68 -33.24 17.46
N GLU A 410 -21.78 -32.27 17.58
CA GLU A 410 -21.87 -31.19 18.58
C GLU A 410 -23.16 -30.38 18.41
N PHE A 411 -23.50 -30.01 17.17
CA PHE A 411 -24.76 -29.32 16.87
C PHE A 411 -25.97 -30.15 17.30
N SER A 412 -26.00 -31.45 16.97
CA SER A 412 -27.10 -32.33 17.37
C SER A 412 -27.23 -32.46 18.90
N SER A 413 -26.10 -32.50 19.61
CA SER A 413 -26.07 -32.52 21.08
C SER A 413 -26.60 -31.23 21.67
N ALA A 414 -26.19 -30.07 21.13
CA ALA A 414 -26.67 -28.76 21.55
C ALA A 414 -28.17 -28.56 21.28
N VAL A 415 -28.66 -29.08 20.15
CA VAL A 415 -30.10 -29.07 19.84
C VAL A 415 -30.88 -29.95 20.83
N ARG A 416 -30.36 -31.13 21.18
CA ARG A 416 -30.98 -32.00 22.19
C ARG A 416 -31.03 -31.34 23.56
N THR A 417 -29.93 -30.76 24.02
CA THR A 417 -29.91 -30.07 25.33
C THR A 417 -30.83 -28.85 25.34
N SER A 418 -30.92 -28.11 24.24
CA SER A 418 -31.88 -27.01 24.11
C SER A 418 -33.34 -27.50 24.14
N ALA A 419 -33.64 -28.65 23.51
CA ALA A 419 -34.97 -29.25 23.58
C ALA A 419 -35.31 -29.71 25.02
N GLU A 420 -34.37 -30.38 25.70
CA GLU A 420 -34.52 -30.79 27.10
C GLU A 420 -34.71 -29.60 28.03
N GLN A 421 -33.96 -28.52 27.84
CA GLN A 421 -34.11 -27.28 28.58
C GLN A 421 -35.48 -26.63 28.35
N LYS A 422 -35.96 -26.59 27.10
CA LYS A 422 -37.30 -26.08 26.78
C LYS A 422 -38.39 -26.91 27.46
N GLU A 423 -38.27 -28.23 27.46
CA GLU A 423 -39.23 -29.10 28.14
C GLU A 423 -39.21 -28.88 29.66
N LEU A 424 -38.03 -28.72 30.25
CA LEU A 424 -37.89 -28.43 31.68
C LEU A 424 -38.47 -27.06 32.04
N ILE A 425 -38.26 -26.04 31.21
CA ILE A 425 -38.86 -24.72 31.40
C ILE A 425 -40.39 -24.81 31.31
N LEU A 426 -40.94 -25.51 30.32
CA LEU A 426 -42.38 -25.72 30.21
C LEU A 426 -42.96 -26.44 31.44
N LYS A 427 -42.25 -27.44 31.97
CA LYS A 427 -42.61 -28.11 33.22
C LYS A 427 -42.60 -27.14 34.40
N LEU A 428 -41.55 -26.34 34.55
CA LEU A 428 -41.45 -25.34 35.62
C LEU A 428 -42.52 -24.26 35.51
N GLU A 429 -42.84 -23.79 34.30
CA GLU A 429 -43.91 -22.83 34.05
C GLU A 429 -45.27 -23.45 34.41
N HIS A 430 -45.50 -24.71 34.06
CA HIS A 430 -46.71 -25.43 34.44
C HIS A 430 -46.82 -25.60 35.96
N ASP A 431 -45.73 -26.00 36.64
CA ASP A 431 -45.69 -26.17 38.09
C ASP A 431 -45.89 -24.84 38.82
N LEU A 432 -45.26 -23.75 38.36
CA LEU A 432 -45.48 -22.41 38.89
C LEU A 432 -46.91 -21.93 38.68
N SER A 433 -47.49 -22.19 37.50
CA SER A 433 -48.91 -21.86 37.24
C SER A 433 -49.85 -22.66 38.15
N SER A 434 -49.51 -23.91 38.47
CA SER A 434 -50.24 -24.76 39.42
C SER A 434 -50.10 -24.23 40.85
N ILE A 435 -48.92 -23.78 41.27
CA ILE A 435 -48.71 -23.14 42.57
C ILE A 435 -49.46 -21.81 42.66
N GLN A 436 -49.48 -21.02 41.58
CA GLN A 436 -50.14 -19.72 41.55
C GLN A 436 -51.66 -19.86 41.57
N THR A 437 -52.21 -20.89 40.92
CA THR A 437 -53.64 -21.27 41.05
C THR A 437 -53.96 -21.77 42.46
N MET A 438 -53.10 -22.57 43.10
CA MET A 438 -53.24 -22.97 44.50
C MET A 438 -53.13 -21.78 45.47
N SER A 439 -52.29 -20.78 45.18
CA SER A 439 -52.12 -19.57 45.98
C SER A 439 -53.29 -18.59 45.82
N SER A 440 -54.07 -18.71 44.74
CA SER A 440 -55.31 -17.94 44.51
C SER A 440 -56.54 -18.51 45.23
N LEU A 441 -56.46 -19.73 45.79
CA LEU A 441 -57.47 -20.25 46.70
C LEU A 441 -57.31 -19.57 48.07
N SER A 442 -58.32 -18.77 48.41
CA SER A 442 -58.31 -17.88 49.56
C SER A 442 -58.10 -18.64 50.87
N ARG A 443 -57.20 -18.09 51.70
CA ARG A 443 -56.97 -18.47 53.10
C ARG A 443 -58.31 -18.49 53.84
N PRO A 444 -58.75 -19.63 54.43
CA PRO A 444 -59.93 -19.61 55.28
C PRO A 444 -59.56 -18.97 56.61
N ASP A 445 -60.40 -18.05 57.06
CA ASP A 445 -60.39 -17.59 58.45
C ASP A 445 -60.74 -18.73 59.39
N ALA A 446 -60.21 -18.61 60.61
CA ALA A 446 -60.27 -19.58 61.68
C ALA A 446 -61.69 -20.07 61.97
N GLU A 447 -61.93 -21.37 61.76
CA GLU A 447 -62.69 -22.26 62.65
C GLU A 447 -62.56 -23.70 62.12
N GLY A 448 -62.34 -24.65 63.03
CA GLY A 448 -62.01 -26.02 62.68
C GLY A 448 -63.12 -26.74 61.90
N SER A 449 -62.81 -27.21 60.70
CA SER A 449 -63.53 -28.33 60.09
C SER A 449 -62.64 -29.04 59.07
N ASP A 450 -62.54 -30.37 59.24
CA ASP A 450 -62.12 -31.44 58.33
C ASP A 450 -60.98 -31.17 57.33
N LEU A 451 -59.78 -31.59 57.74
CA LEU A 451 -58.56 -31.60 56.93
C LEU A 451 -58.41 -32.90 56.10
N THR A 452 -59.50 -33.52 55.66
CA THR A 452 -59.48 -34.83 54.98
C THR A 452 -59.80 -34.76 53.49
N SER A 453 -60.35 -33.64 52.99
CA SER A 453 -60.64 -33.46 51.56
C SER A 453 -59.56 -32.68 50.77
N MET A 454 -58.53 -32.16 51.44
CA MET A 454 -57.40 -31.44 50.80
C MET A 454 -56.18 -32.31 50.47
N ILE A 455 -56.19 -33.60 50.84
CA ILE A 455 -55.03 -34.49 50.61
C ILE A 455 -55.03 -35.10 49.20
N ASP A 456 -56.20 -35.14 48.52
CA ASP A 456 -56.32 -35.73 47.17
C ASP A 456 -55.96 -34.77 46.03
N SER A 457 -55.55 -33.54 46.32
CA SER A 457 -55.20 -32.51 45.32
C SER A 457 -53.72 -32.11 45.32
N ILE A 458 -52.87 -32.85 46.05
CA ILE A 458 -51.44 -32.54 46.20
C ILE A 458 -50.62 -33.40 45.22
N PRO A 459 -49.83 -32.81 44.30
CA PRO A 459 -48.93 -33.56 43.42
C PRO A 459 -47.88 -34.37 44.21
N GLU A 460 -47.59 -35.60 43.75
CA GLU A 460 -46.73 -36.58 44.43
C GLU A 460 -45.39 -36.06 45.02
N PRO A 461 -44.64 -35.14 44.39
CA PRO A 461 -43.36 -34.69 44.93
C PRO A 461 -43.48 -33.95 46.27
N ILE A 462 -44.60 -33.25 46.49
CA ILE A 462 -44.86 -32.50 47.72
C ILE A 462 -45.32 -33.44 48.84
N ARG A 463 -45.98 -34.55 48.49
CA ARG A 463 -46.38 -35.61 49.43
C ARG A 463 -45.16 -36.36 49.99
N GLU A 464 -44.17 -36.67 49.15
CA GLU A 464 -42.90 -37.28 49.59
C GLU A 464 -42.06 -36.34 50.47
N ALA A 465 -41.95 -35.06 50.09
CA ALA A 465 -41.18 -34.08 50.87
C ALA A 465 -41.81 -33.80 52.25
N THR A 466 -43.15 -33.84 52.35
CA THR A 466 -43.87 -33.65 53.61
C THR A 466 -43.78 -34.91 54.51
N ALA A 467 -43.79 -36.11 53.91
CA ALA A 467 -43.61 -37.37 54.64
C ALA A 467 -42.19 -37.52 55.24
N MET A 468 -41.17 -36.88 54.66
CA MET A 468 -39.82 -36.86 55.23
C MET A 468 -39.67 -35.98 56.48
N PHE A 469 -40.55 -34.98 56.68
CA PHE A 469 -40.46 -34.04 57.81
C PHE A 469 -41.25 -34.51 59.05
N THR A 470 -42.30 -35.32 58.87
CA THR A 470 -43.01 -35.99 59.97
C THR A 470 -42.51 -37.43 60.07
N GLY A 471 -41.50 -37.67 60.91
CA GLY A 471 -40.76 -38.93 61.02
C GLY A 471 -41.58 -40.23 61.13
N MET A 472 -42.04 -40.71 59.99
CA MET A 472 -42.56 -42.07 59.77
C MET A 472 -42.09 -42.51 58.39
N ALA A 473 -40.97 -43.21 58.32
CA ALA A 473 -40.69 -44.06 57.17
C ALA A 473 -39.99 -45.36 57.60
N PRO A 474 -40.28 -46.48 56.92
CA PRO A 474 -39.95 -47.84 57.35
C PRO A 474 -38.52 -48.23 56.95
N GLN A 475 -38.07 -49.33 57.55
CA GLN A 475 -36.78 -49.97 57.40
C GLN A 475 -36.30 -50.10 55.94
N GLY A 476 -35.08 -49.65 55.69
CA GLY A 476 -34.30 -49.91 54.48
C GLY A 476 -32.88 -49.42 54.68
N GLU A 477 -32.00 -50.31 55.14
CA GLU A 477 -30.57 -50.05 55.31
C GLU A 477 -29.91 -49.75 53.95
N LEU A 478 -29.23 -48.60 53.82
CA LEU A 478 -28.17 -48.39 52.85
C LEU A 478 -26.95 -47.72 53.52
N PRO A 479 -25.71 -48.02 53.07
CA PRO A 479 -24.51 -47.78 53.86
C PRO A 479 -24.08 -46.30 53.83
N GLN A 480 -23.89 -45.72 55.02
CA GLN A 480 -23.53 -44.29 55.22
C GLN A 480 -22.31 -43.79 54.41
N GLY A 481 -21.38 -44.67 54.00
CA GLY A 481 -20.20 -44.27 53.24
C GLY A 481 -20.44 -43.89 51.76
N GLN A 482 -21.55 -44.32 51.15
CA GLN A 482 -21.86 -43.99 49.74
C GLN A 482 -22.58 -42.65 49.60
N MET A 483 -23.32 -42.26 50.64
CA MET A 483 -24.06 -41.00 50.71
C MET A 483 -23.13 -39.80 50.87
N ASP A 484 -22.07 -39.92 51.69
CA ASP A 484 -21.03 -38.89 51.84
C ASP A 484 -20.20 -38.70 50.56
N SER A 485 -19.96 -39.79 49.81
CA SER A 485 -19.24 -39.74 48.53
C SER A 485 -20.07 -39.06 47.43
N LEU A 486 -21.38 -39.37 47.34
CA LEU A 486 -22.29 -38.69 46.41
C LEU A 486 -22.52 -37.23 46.77
N LEU A 487 -22.66 -36.90 48.06
CA LEU A 487 -22.77 -35.52 48.52
C LEU A 487 -21.50 -34.73 48.23
N SER A 488 -20.32 -35.32 48.40
CA SER A 488 -19.02 -34.73 48.05
C SER A 488 -18.88 -34.47 46.53
N ILE A 489 -19.30 -35.41 45.70
CA ILE A 489 -19.29 -35.26 44.24
C ILE A 489 -20.26 -34.16 43.81
N ILE A 490 -21.50 -34.16 44.33
CA ILE A 490 -22.51 -33.15 44.02
C ILE A 490 -22.08 -31.77 44.54
N SER A 491 -21.46 -31.68 45.72
CA SER A 491 -20.92 -30.41 46.21
C SER A 491 -19.77 -29.92 45.33
N SER A 492 -18.89 -30.81 44.88
CA SER A 492 -17.78 -30.45 43.98
C SER A 492 -18.26 -30.00 42.59
N GLN A 493 -19.30 -30.63 42.06
CA GLN A 493 -19.92 -30.25 40.79
C GLN A 493 -20.65 -28.91 40.94
N ARG A 494 -21.42 -28.72 42.02
CA ARG A 494 -22.06 -27.43 42.35
C ARG A 494 -21.05 -26.31 42.48
N GLU A 495 -19.89 -26.57 43.09
CA GLU A 495 -18.83 -25.57 43.24
C GLU A 495 -18.17 -25.23 41.90
N ARG A 496 -17.93 -26.23 41.03
CA ARG A 496 -17.44 -25.98 39.66
C ARG A 496 -18.44 -25.19 38.82
N PHE A 497 -19.73 -25.51 38.90
CA PHE A 497 -20.77 -24.74 38.20
C PHE A 497 -20.87 -23.32 38.74
N ARG A 498 -20.78 -23.13 40.06
CA ARG A 498 -20.74 -21.80 40.67
C ARG A 498 -19.53 -21.00 40.21
N SER A 499 -18.34 -21.61 40.16
CA SER A 499 -17.10 -20.98 39.66
C SER A 499 -17.24 -20.57 38.20
N ARG A 500 -17.72 -21.48 37.32
CA ARG A 500 -17.90 -21.18 35.90
C ARG A 500 -18.97 -20.12 35.65
N ASN A 501 -20.03 -20.09 36.46
CA ASN A 501 -21.04 -19.05 36.35
C ASN A 501 -20.51 -17.70 36.83
N GLN A 502 -19.67 -17.66 37.87
CA GLN A 502 -18.97 -16.45 38.30
C GLN A 502 -17.98 -15.94 37.24
N GLU A 503 -17.25 -16.84 36.57
CA GLU A 503 -16.36 -16.50 35.45
C GLU A 503 -17.15 -15.91 34.27
N LEU A 504 -18.24 -16.56 33.86
CA LEU A 504 -19.10 -16.06 32.78
C LEU A 504 -19.78 -14.73 33.13
N GLU A 505 -20.21 -14.55 34.38
CA GLU A 505 -20.73 -13.27 34.86
C GLU A 505 -19.65 -12.19 34.89
N ALA A 506 -18.40 -12.53 35.22
CA ALA A 506 -17.28 -11.60 35.20
C ALA A 506 -16.91 -11.20 33.76
N GLU A 507 -16.88 -12.16 32.82
CA GLU A 507 -16.67 -11.90 31.39
C GLU A 507 -17.81 -11.04 30.82
N SER A 508 -19.06 -11.36 31.13
CA SER A 508 -20.22 -10.56 30.71
C SER A 508 -20.13 -9.13 31.24
N ARG A 509 -19.75 -8.94 32.52
CA ARG A 509 -19.53 -7.61 33.11
C ARG A 509 -18.37 -6.88 32.43
N SER A 510 -17.27 -7.57 32.14
CA SER A 510 -16.12 -7.01 31.44
C SER A 510 -16.49 -6.51 30.04
N VAL A 511 -17.19 -7.32 29.25
CA VAL A 511 -17.69 -6.95 27.92
C VAL A 511 -18.68 -5.77 28.01
N GLN A 512 -19.52 -5.73 29.04
CA GLN A 512 -20.47 -4.64 29.21
C GLN A 512 -19.77 -3.32 29.57
N VAL A 513 -18.71 -3.37 30.38
CA VAL A 513 -17.87 -2.20 30.70
C VAL A 513 -17.10 -1.72 29.46
N THR A 514 -16.53 -2.62 28.66
CA THR A 514 -15.83 -2.22 27.42
C THR A 514 -16.80 -1.62 26.39
N MET A 515 -18.01 -2.16 26.28
CA MET A 515 -19.06 -1.60 25.43
C MET A 515 -19.47 -0.19 25.89
N GLN A 516 -19.63 0.03 27.20
CA GLN A 516 -19.94 1.35 27.76
C GLN A 516 -18.78 2.33 27.56
N ALA A 517 -17.53 1.89 27.71
CA ALA A 517 -16.35 2.71 27.44
C ALA A 517 -16.29 3.15 25.97
N LEU A 518 -16.47 2.22 25.03
CA LEU A 518 -16.51 2.52 23.60
C LEU A 518 -17.70 3.42 23.22
N GLN A 519 -18.87 3.25 23.87
CA GLN A 519 -20.00 4.16 23.70
C GLN A 519 -19.67 5.57 24.21
N SER A 520 -19.03 5.69 25.38
CA SER A 520 -18.62 6.98 25.92
C SER A 520 -17.56 7.68 25.06
N GLU A 521 -16.67 6.92 24.43
CA GLU A 521 -15.67 7.43 23.49
C GLU A 521 -16.31 7.85 22.16
N LEU A 522 -17.28 7.09 21.65
CA LEU A 522 -18.07 7.51 20.49
C LEU A 522 -18.86 8.79 20.77
N ASP A 523 -19.45 8.93 21.95
CA ASP A 523 -20.20 10.11 22.33
C ASP A 523 -19.29 11.31 22.61
N SER A 524 -18.08 11.10 23.17
CA SER A 524 -17.08 12.15 23.31
C SER A 524 -16.56 12.62 21.95
N LEU A 525 -16.24 11.69 21.04
CA LEU A 525 -15.84 12.00 19.68
C LEU A 525 -16.94 12.72 18.91
N ARG A 526 -18.20 12.32 19.08
CA ARG A 526 -19.37 13.05 18.52
C ARG A 526 -19.48 14.46 19.10
N ALA A 527 -19.36 14.61 20.41
CA ALA A 527 -19.41 15.93 21.05
C ALA A 527 -18.26 16.82 20.60
N ASP A 528 -17.06 16.28 20.44
CA ASP A 528 -15.89 17.00 19.96
C ASP A 528 -15.99 17.31 18.46
N ASN A 529 -16.59 16.43 17.66
CA ASN A 529 -16.90 16.70 16.27
C ASN A 529 -17.94 17.83 16.15
N ILE A 530 -18.98 17.82 16.98
CA ILE A 530 -19.98 18.91 17.06
C ILE A 530 -19.30 20.22 17.48
N LYS A 531 -18.47 20.21 18.53
CA LYS A 531 -17.71 21.40 18.96
C LYS A 531 -16.75 21.88 17.87
N LEU A 532 -16.11 20.97 17.12
CA LEU A 532 -15.26 21.31 15.99
C LEU A 532 -16.07 21.95 14.87
N TYR A 533 -17.24 21.41 14.54
CA TYR A 533 -18.17 22.01 13.57
C TYR A 533 -18.68 23.38 14.03
N GLU A 534 -19.05 23.52 15.30
CA GLU A 534 -19.44 24.80 15.89
C GLU A 534 -18.28 25.79 15.90
N LYS A 535 -17.05 25.34 16.18
CA LYS A 535 -15.84 26.15 16.17
C LYS A 535 -15.45 26.56 14.75
N ILE A 536 -15.55 25.66 13.76
CA ILE A 536 -15.34 25.96 12.34
C ILE A 536 -16.41 26.94 11.86
N LYS A 537 -17.67 26.73 12.22
CA LYS A 537 -18.78 27.64 11.90
C LYS A 537 -18.62 28.99 12.60
N PHE A 538 -18.17 29.01 13.84
CA PHE A 538 -17.87 30.23 14.60
C PHE A 538 -16.68 30.99 13.98
N LEU A 539 -15.62 30.28 13.59
CA LEU A 539 -14.46 30.83 12.88
C LEU A 539 -14.78 31.29 11.47
N GLN A 540 -15.70 30.63 10.75
CA GLN A 540 -16.21 31.06 9.44
C GLN A 540 -17.17 32.25 9.57
N SER A 541 -17.88 32.37 10.69
CA SER A 541 -18.76 33.52 10.98
C SER A 541 -18.02 34.77 11.45
N TYR A 542 -16.72 34.65 11.77
CA TYR A 542 -15.85 35.78 12.05
C TYR A 542 -14.95 36.09 10.84
N PRO A 543 -15.11 37.24 10.17
CA PRO A 543 -14.14 37.65 9.16
C PRO A 543 -12.82 37.98 9.86
N GLY A 544 -11.83 37.10 9.70
CA GLY A 544 -10.39 37.32 9.85
C GLY A 544 -9.90 38.22 10.99
N ARG A 545 -9.52 37.62 12.12
CA ARG A 545 -8.44 38.13 12.98
C ARG A 545 -7.58 36.96 13.46
N ALA A 546 -6.42 36.82 12.84
CA ALA A 546 -5.38 35.89 13.26
C ALA A 546 -4.29 36.63 14.05
N GLY A 547 -3.90 36.03 15.18
CA GLY A 547 -2.54 36.07 15.74
C GLY A 547 -2.14 37.29 16.56
N GLY A 548 -2.00 37.11 17.88
CA GLY A 548 -1.32 38.09 18.73
C GLY A 548 -1.30 37.74 20.21
N SER A 549 -0.23 37.04 20.61
CA SER A 549 0.44 37.05 21.92
C SER A 549 -0.28 36.58 23.19
N ASP A 550 0.54 35.97 24.04
CA ASP A 550 0.37 35.41 25.38
C ASP A 550 -0.03 36.46 26.45
N ASP A 551 -0.98 37.34 26.15
CA ASP A 551 -1.34 38.50 27.00
C ASP A 551 -2.83 38.59 27.35
N THR A 552 -3.65 37.67 26.84
CA THR A 552 -5.10 37.63 27.16
C THR A 552 -5.43 36.99 28.51
N VAL A 553 -4.52 36.19 29.08
CA VAL A 553 -4.72 35.54 30.38
C VAL A 553 -4.31 36.47 31.52
N THR A 554 -3.20 37.18 31.37
CA THR A 554 -2.70 38.22 32.31
C THR A 554 -3.69 39.38 32.47
N VAL A 555 -4.29 39.87 31.39
CA VAL A 555 -5.32 40.94 31.44
C VAL A 555 -6.62 40.48 32.09
N ARG A 556 -6.98 39.19 32.01
CA ARG A 556 -8.17 38.64 32.67
C ARG A 556 -7.99 38.54 34.19
N TYR A 557 -6.81 38.14 34.65
CA TYR A 557 -6.53 38.07 36.09
C TYR A 557 -6.27 39.45 36.70
N SER A 558 -5.69 40.41 35.95
CA SER A 558 -5.56 41.80 36.43
C SER A 558 -6.92 42.49 36.55
N SER A 559 -7.81 42.29 35.57
CA SER A 559 -9.18 42.83 35.60
C SER A 559 -10.02 42.22 36.73
N GLN A 560 -9.88 40.92 37.02
CA GLN A 560 -10.56 40.28 38.17
C GLN A 560 -9.96 40.66 39.53
N TYR A 561 -8.69 41.07 39.58
CA TYR A 561 -8.04 41.56 40.79
C TYR A 561 -8.44 43.01 41.10
N GLU A 562 -8.51 43.88 40.08
CA GLU A 562 -9.02 45.25 40.21
C GLU A 562 -10.52 45.30 40.58
N GLU A 563 -11.34 44.38 40.06
CA GLU A 563 -12.78 44.30 40.38
C GLU A 563 -13.04 43.89 41.85
N ARG A 564 -12.06 43.29 42.54
CA ARG A 564 -12.14 42.90 43.96
C ARG A 564 -11.58 43.94 44.93
N LEU A 565 -10.97 45.02 44.43
CA LEU A 565 -10.30 46.03 45.24
C LEU A 565 -11.13 47.30 45.48
N ASP A 566 -12.35 47.39 44.95
CA ASP A 566 -13.17 48.62 45.03
C ASP A 566 -14.24 48.56 46.16
N PRO A 567 -14.08 49.26 47.30
CA PRO A 567 -14.94 49.12 48.49
C PRO A 567 -16.35 49.73 48.34
N PHE A 568 -16.69 50.33 47.19
CA PHE A 568 -17.94 51.08 46.99
C PHE A 568 -18.99 50.38 46.12
N ALA A 569 -18.65 49.26 45.47
CA ALA A 569 -19.60 48.51 44.64
C ALA A 569 -20.77 47.89 45.45
N SER A 570 -20.50 47.49 46.70
CA SER A 570 -21.46 46.91 47.64
C SER A 570 -22.46 47.92 48.23
N PHE A 571 -22.17 49.22 48.15
CA PHE A 571 -23.09 50.28 48.58
C PHE A 571 -24.08 50.68 47.47
N SER A 572 -23.64 50.66 46.20
CA SER A 572 -24.47 51.04 45.04
C SER A 572 -25.66 50.09 44.77
N LYS A 573 -25.54 48.81 45.14
CA LYS A 573 -26.60 47.81 44.98
C LYS A 573 -27.75 47.97 45.98
N ARG A 574 -27.54 48.66 47.11
CA ARG A 574 -28.56 48.85 48.16
C ARG A 574 -29.31 50.19 48.04
N VAL A 575 -28.85 51.11 47.18
CA VAL A 575 -29.52 52.39 46.88
C VAL A 575 -30.45 52.30 45.65
N ARG A 576 -30.24 51.32 44.75
CA ARG A 576 -31.07 51.12 43.54
C ARG A 576 -32.45 50.49 43.77
N THR A 577 -32.74 49.99 44.98
CA THR A 577 -34.04 49.35 45.27
C THR A 577 -35.09 50.29 45.85
N THR A 578 -34.75 51.56 46.14
CA THR A 578 -35.67 52.46 46.89
C THR A 578 -36.01 53.77 46.16
N THR A 579 -35.76 53.89 44.85
CA THR A 579 -36.17 55.08 44.08
C THR A 579 -36.74 54.69 42.72
N HIS A 580 -37.88 54.01 42.76
CA HIS A 580 -38.84 54.00 41.66
C HIS A 580 -39.30 55.43 41.33
N THR A 581 -39.82 55.61 40.11
CA THR A 581 -40.85 56.59 39.74
C THR A 581 -40.48 58.07 39.81
N LEU A 582 -39.95 58.63 38.71
CA LEU A 582 -40.37 59.87 38.01
C LEU A 582 -39.26 60.30 37.02
N GLY A 583 -39.55 60.47 35.73
CA GLY A 583 -38.67 61.22 34.82
C GLY A 583 -38.10 60.52 33.57
N ARG A 584 -38.60 59.34 33.19
CA ARG A 584 -38.35 58.80 31.83
C ARG A 584 -39.37 59.36 30.85
N LEU A 585 -39.01 60.40 30.08
CA LEU A 585 -39.47 60.49 28.68
C LEU A 585 -38.69 61.48 27.77
N CYS A 586 -37.93 62.46 28.27
CA CYS A 586 -37.47 63.54 27.36
C CYS A 586 -35.95 63.65 27.07
N ILE A 587 -35.06 62.92 27.76
CA ILE A 587 -33.59 63.13 27.60
C ILE A 587 -32.91 62.08 26.69
N GLY A 588 -33.48 60.88 26.57
CA GLY A 588 -32.85 59.76 25.84
C GLY A 588 -32.80 59.93 24.31
N GLN A 589 -33.70 60.71 23.73
CA GLN A 589 -33.84 60.78 22.27
C GLN A 589 -32.86 61.76 21.62
N CYS A 590 -32.40 62.78 22.36
CA CYS A 590 -31.49 63.81 21.82
C CYS A 590 -30.02 63.34 21.80
N VAL A 591 -29.61 62.49 22.74
CA VAL A 591 -28.20 62.03 22.87
C VAL A 591 -27.85 60.96 21.83
N LEU A 592 -28.80 60.09 21.48
CA LEU A 592 -28.57 58.98 20.56
C LEU A 592 -28.30 59.46 19.12
N MET A 593 -28.98 60.53 18.70
CA MET A 593 -28.90 61.01 17.31
C MET A 593 -27.60 61.81 17.05
N CYS A 594 -27.14 62.60 18.03
CA CYS A 594 -25.99 63.50 17.83
C CYS A 594 -24.63 62.81 17.93
N ILE A 595 -24.48 61.81 18.82
CA ILE A 595 -23.18 61.16 19.06
C ILE A 595 -23.01 59.93 18.14
N GLY A 596 -24.08 59.17 17.89
CA GLY A 596 -24.01 57.96 17.08
C GLY A 596 -23.62 58.22 15.62
N GLN A 597 -24.10 59.32 15.04
CA GLN A 597 -23.90 59.60 13.63
C GLN A 597 -22.51 60.16 13.31
N CYS A 598 -21.91 60.90 14.27
CA CYS A 598 -20.54 61.42 14.15
C CYS A 598 -19.48 60.32 14.26
N VAL A 599 -19.69 59.32 15.12
CA VAL A 599 -18.75 58.20 15.30
C VAL A 599 -18.73 57.28 14.08
N LEU A 600 -19.88 57.07 13.44
CA LEU A 600 -20.01 56.15 12.31
C LEU A 600 -19.29 56.64 11.05
N MET A 601 -19.42 57.94 10.72
CA MET A 601 -18.79 58.49 9.51
C MET A 601 -17.28 58.70 9.67
N CYS A 602 -16.81 59.23 10.80
CA CYS A 602 -15.42 59.64 10.92
C CYS A 602 -14.46 58.48 11.22
N ILE A 603 -14.89 57.53 12.07
CA ILE A 603 -14.00 56.43 12.51
C ILE A 603 -14.16 55.20 11.61
N GLY A 604 -15.38 54.92 11.14
CA GLY A 604 -15.68 53.75 10.31
C GLY A 604 -15.02 53.78 8.93
N GLN A 605 -15.10 54.90 8.20
CA GLN A 605 -14.51 55.00 6.86
C GLN A 605 -12.98 55.00 6.89
N TYR A 606 -12.36 55.71 7.84
CA TYR A 606 -10.91 55.85 7.89
C TYR A 606 -10.22 54.52 8.24
N ILE A 607 -10.79 53.76 9.19
CA ILE A 607 -10.27 52.43 9.56
C ILE A 607 -10.52 51.42 8.43
N GLY A 608 -11.70 51.45 7.80
CA GLY A 608 -12.04 50.53 6.72
C GLY A 608 -11.10 50.62 5.52
N GLN A 609 -10.73 51.84 5.12
CA GLN A 609 -9.86 52.06 3.96
C GLN A 609 -8.40 51.67 4.23
N CYS A 610 -7.90 51.92 5.45
CA CYS A 610 -6.56 51.47 5.87
C CYS A 610 -6.47 49.95 6.00
N VAL A 611 -7.52 49.29 6.52
CA VAL A 611 -7.58 47.82 6.64
C VAL A 611 -7.60 47.17 5.24
N LEU A 612 -8.34 47.71 4.29
CA LEU A 612 -8.45 47.13 2.95
C LEU A 612 -7.12 47.19 2.17
N MET A 613 -6.42 48.33 2.22
CA MET A 613 -5.11 48.49 1.56
C MET A 613 -4.00 47.71 2.26
N CYS A 614 -3.89 47.78 3.59
CA CYS A 614 -2.77 47.19 4.29
C CYS A 614 -2.95 45.69 4.54
N ILE A 615 -4.16 45.25 4.91
CA ILE A 615 -4.40 43.82 5.23
C ILE A 615 -4.82 43.07 3.97
N GLY A 616 -5.67 43.66 3.13
CA GLY A 616 -6.13 43.01 1.90
C GLY A 616 -4.98 42.70 0.94
N GLN A 617 -4.08 43.67 0.71
CA GLN A 617 -2.97 43.50 -0.23
C GLN A 617 -1.86 42.60 0.33
N CYS A 618 -1.62 42.63 1.65
CA CYS A 618 -0.70 41.69 2.32
C CYS A 618 -1.27 40.26 2.38
N VAL A 619 -2.58 40.07 2.58
CA VAL A 619 -3.21 38.75 2.54
C VAL A 619 -3.19 38.19 1.11
N LEU A 620 -3.44 39.03 0.10
CA LEU A 620 -3.41 38.57 -1.30
C LEU A 620 -1.99 38.18 -1.75
N MET A 621 -0.95 38.92 -1.36
CA MET A 621 0.43 38.58 -1.67
C MET A 621 0.94 37.43 -0.80
N CYS A 622 0.83 37.53 0.53
CA CYS A 622 1.42 36.55 1.43
C CYS A 622 0.62 35.26 1.49
N ILE A 623 -0.71 35.30 1.65
CA ILE A 623 -1.53 34.07 1.71
C ILE A 623 -1.82 33.59 0.29
N GLY A 624 -2.13 34.48 -0.65
CA GLY A 624 -2.37 34.10 -2.04
C GLY A 624 -1.14 33.46 -2.71
N GLN A 625 0.05 34.07 -2.64
CA GLN A 625 1.26 33.43 -3.20
C GLN A 625 1.72 32.23 -2.38
N CYS A 626 1.56 32.19 -1.05
CA CYS A 626 1.91 30.99 -0.28
C CYS A 626 0.94 29.83 -0.55
N VAL A 627 -0.34 30.08 -0.79
CA VAL A 627 -1.29 29.03 -1.20
C VAL A 627 -0.99 28.60 -2.64
N LEU A 628 -0.71 29.53 -3.56
CA LEU A 628 -0.34 29.16 -4.94
C LEU A 628 0.99 28.40 -5.01
N MET A 629 2.00 28.78 -4.22
CA MET A 629 3.30 28.10 -4.19
C MET A 629 3.22 26.83 -3.36
N CYS A 630 2.78 26.88 -2.10
CA CYS A 630 2.85 25.73 -1.21
C CYS A 630 1.73 24.72 -1.45
N ILE A 631 0.51 25.13 -1.82
CA ILE A 631 -0.55 24.17 -2.16
C ILE A 631 -0.57 23.93 -3.66
N GLY A 632 -0.44 24.98 -4.48
CA GLY A 632 -0.38 24.83 -5.93
C GLY A 632 0.85 24.06 -6.42
N GLN A 633 2.08 24.34 -5.95
CA GLN A 633 3.24 23.51 -6.34
C GLN A 633 3.23 22.14 -5.67
N CYS A 634 2.73 21.97 -4.45
CA CYS A 634 2.62 20.62 -3.87
C CYS A 634 1.57 19.79 -4.60
N VAL A 635 0.45 20.37 -5.05
CA VAL A 635 -0.52 19.67 -5.90
C VAL A 635 0.07 19.44 -7.30
N LEU A 636 0.77 20.40 -7.91
CA LEU A 636 1.44 20.20 -9.20
C LEU A 636 2.57 19.17 -9.14
N MET A 637 3.35 19.12 -8.06
CA MET A 637 4.45 18.18 -7.89
C MET A 637 3.92 16.82 -7.42
N CYS A 638 3.18 16.76 -6.32
CA CYS A 638 2.75 15.49 -5.75
C CYS A 638 1.58 14.84 -6.49
N ILE A 639 0.65 15.60 -7.06
CA ILE A 639 -0.44 15.03 -7.86
C ILE A 639 -0.11 15.16 -9.35
N GLY A 640 0.38 16.32 -9.79
CA GLY A 640 0.77 16.52 -11.17
C GLY A 640 1.97 15.68 -11.62
N GLN A 641 3.07 15.56 -10.86
CA GLN A 641 4.15 14.62 -11.25
C GLN A 641 3.75 13.17 -11.03
N CYS A 642 2.94 12.82 -10.03
CA CYS A 642 2.46 11.43 -9.93
C CYS A 642 1.52 11.08 -11.09
N VAL A 643 0.66 11.99 -11.55
CA VAL A 643 -0.16 11.78 -12.74
C VAL A 643 0.69 11.81 -14.01
N VAL A 644 1.63 12.74 -14.18
CA VAL A 644 2.50 12.82 -15.38
C VAL A 644 3.53 11.68 -15.42
N MET A 645 4.02 11.22 -14.28
CA MET A 645 4.98 10.11 -14.22
C MET A 645 4.23 8.77 -14.26
N CYS A 646 3.23 8.53 -13.40
CA CYS A 646 2.56 7.24 -13.36
C CYS A 646 1.49 7.07 -14.46
N ILE A 647 0.76 8.11 -14.86
CA ILE A 647 -0.20 8.01 -15.97
C ILE A 647 0.46 8.48 -17.26
N GLY A 648 1.20 9.60 -17.23
CA GLY A 648 1.87 10.13 -18.40
C GLY A 648 3.02 9.25 -18.90
N GLN A 649 3.94 8.72 -18.08
CA GLN A 649 4.94 7.77 -18.60
C GLN A 649 4.32 6.42 -18.95
N CYS A 650 3.29 5.94 -18.24
CA CYS A 650 2.60 4.71 -18.67
C CYS A 650 1.87 4.92 -19.99
N VAL A 651 1.21 6.05 -20.23
CA VAL A 651 0.59 6.38 -21.52
C VAL A 651 1.66 6.63 -22.58
N LEU A 652 2.76 7.32 -22.28
CA LEU A 652 3.82 7.61 -23.24
C LEU A 652 4.66 6.37 -23.59
N MET A 653 4.89 5.47 -22.65
CA MET A 653 5.57 4.19 -22.90
C MET A 653 4.61 3.19 -23.52
N CYS A 654 3.46 2.92 -22.90
CA CYS A 654 2.57 1.85 -23.36
C CYS A 654 1.71 2.26 -24.56
N ILE A 655 1.28 3.53 -24.69
CA ILE A 655 0.53 4.00 -25.86
C ILE A 655 1.45 4.75 -26.80
N GLY A 656 2.34 5.61 -26.30
CA GLY A 656 3.27 6.38 -27.12
C GLY A 656 4.33 5.52 -27.81
N GLN A 657 5.02 4.59 -27.14
CA GLN A 657 5.94 3.69 -27.86
C GLN A 657 5.20 2.69 -28.73
N CYS A 658 4.01 2.21 -28.33
CA CYS A 658 3.21 1.35 -29.21
C CYS A 658 2.72 2.12 -30.45
N VAL A 659 2.29 3.38 -30.34
CA VAL A 659 1.92 4.22 -31.49
C VAL A 659 3.16 4.60 -32.31
N LEU A 660 4.29 4.93 -31.70
CA LEU A 660 5.51 5.32 -32.42
C LEU A 660 6.17 4.13 -33.12
N MET A 661 6.19 2.95 -32.50
CA MET A 661 6.71 1.73 -33.12
C MET A 661 5.69 1.15 -34.10
N CYS A 662 4.44 0.94 -33.69
CA CYS A 662 3.46 0.25 -34.54
C CYS A 662 2.84 1.16 -35.60
N ILE A 663 2.60 2.46 -35.35
CA ILE A 663 2.06 3.40 -36.35
C ILE A 663 3.19 4.24 -36.94
N GLY A 664 4.12 4.73 -36.12
CA GLY A 664 5.24 5.57 -36.58
C GLY A 664 6.23 4.82 -37.47
N GLN A 665 6.73 3.63 -37.09
CA GLN A 665 7.58 2.84 -38.01
C GLN A 665 6.79 2.32 -39.20
N CYS A 666 5.51 1.95 -39.05
CA CYS A 666 4.69 1.56 -40.20
C CYS A 666 4.44 2.73 -41.16
N VAL A 667 4.18 3.94 -40.68
CA VAL A 667 4.04 5.14 -41.53
C VAL A 667 5.39 5.55 -42.12
N LEU A 668 6.49 5.49 -41.37
CA LEU A 668 7.82 5.87 -41.88
C LEU A 668 8.36 4.84 -42.90
N MET A 669 8.14 3.55 -42.67
CA MET A 669 8.52 2.49 -43.61
C MET A 669 7.54 2.43 -44.78
N CYS A 670 6.24 2.31 -44.52
CA CYS A 670 5.27 2.11 -45.59
C CYS A 670 4.92 3.39 -46.35
N ILE A 671 4.80 4.55 -45.70
CA ILE A 671 4.51 5.83 -46.40
C ILE A 671 5.81 6.59 -46.65
N GLY A 672 6.74 6.65 -45.70
CA GLY A 672 8.01 7.36 -45.85
C GLY A 672 8.92 6.73 -46.90
N GLN A 673 9.18 5.41 -46.89
CA GLN A 673 9.96 4.79 -47.97
C GLN A 673 9.20 4.80 -49.30
N CYS A 674 7.88 4.64 -49.31
CA CYS A 674 7.12 4.76 -50.56
C CYS A 674 7.15 6.19 -51.12
N VAL A 675 7.05 7.24 -50.29
CA VAL A 675 7.17 8.63 -50.75
C VAL A 675 8.61 8.95 -51.15
N LEU A 676 9.62 8.47 -50.43
CA LEU A 676 11.03 8.72 -50.77
C LEU A 676 11.46 7.98 -52.04
N MET A 677 11.02 6.73 -52.21
CA MET A 677 11.28 5.96 -53.43
C MET A 677 10.41 6.44 -54.60
N CYS A 678 9.09 6.57 -54.42
CA CYS A 678 8.20 6.89 -55.53
C CYS A 678 8.16 8.38 -55.86
N ILE A 679 8.18 9.29 -54.88
CA ILE A 679 8.17 10.75 -55.15
C ILE A 679 9.59 11.30 -55.13
N GLY A 680 10.42 10.90 -54.15
CA GLY A 680 11.80 11.36 -54.04
C GLY A 680 12.67 10.95 -55.23
N GLN A 681 12.70 9.67 -55.63
CA GLN A 681 13.44 9.29 -56.84
C GLN A 681 12.81 9.86 -58.10
N CYS A 682 11.48 9.97 -58.20
CA CYS A 682 10.86 10.62 -59.36
C CYS A 682 11.18 12.12 -59.43
N VAL A 683 11.22 12.86 -58.32
CA VAL A 683 11.62 14.27 -58.31
C VAL A 683 13.12 14.42 -58.57
N LEU A 684 13.98 13.57 -57.99
CA LEU A 684 15.42 13.63 -58.23
C LEU A 684 15.78 13.26 -59.68
N MET A 685 15.14 12.24 -60.24
CA MET A 685 15.37 11.81 -61.62
C MET A 685 14.67 12.75 -62.61
N CYS A 686 13.39 13.04 -62.45
CA CYS A 686 12.64 13.82 -63.44
C CYS A 686 12.85 15.33 -63.32
N ILE A 687 12.98 15.89 -62.10
CA ILE A 687 13.19 17.33 -61.90
C ILE A 687 14.68 17.63 -61.67
N GLY A 688 15.38 16.83 -60.87
CA GLY A 688 16.81 17.01 -60.59
C GLY A 688 17.70 16.81 -61.81
N GLN A 689 17.52 15.74 -62.60
CA GLN A 689 18.25 15.61 -63.87
C GLN A 689 17.79 16.62 -64.92
N TYR A 690 16.50 16.99 -64.96
CA TYR A 690 16.02 18.00 -65.90
C TYR A 690 16.60 19.39 -65.59
N ILE A 691 16.60 19.83 -64.33
CA ILE A 691 17.23 21.09 -63.91
C ILE A 691 18.75 21.00 -64.05
N GLY A 692 19.38 19.90 -63.63
CA GLY A 692 20.83 19.71 -63.72
C GLY A 692 21.36 19.66 -65.16
N GLN A 693 20.70 18.95 -66.07
CA GLN A 693 21.08 18.92 -67.48
C GLN A 693 20.64 20.19 -68.20
N TYR A 694 19.35 20.53 -68.20
CA TYR A 694 18.87 21.65 -69.03
C TYR A 694 19.24 23.01 -68.44
N ILE A 695 18.96 23.28 -67.16
CA ILE A 695 19.30 24.58 -66.56
C ILE A 695 20.80 24.65 -66.26
N GLY A 696 21.42 23.59 -65.76
CA GLY A 696 22.85 23.53 -65.49
C GLY A 696 23.71 23.68 -66.74
N GLN A 697 23.43 22.95 -67.84
CA GLN A 697 24.15 23.17 -69.10
C GLN A 697 23.82 24.53 -69.72
N CYS A 698 22.57 25.03 -69.63
CA CYS A 698 22.26 26.38 -70.12
C CYS A 698 23.00 27.46 -69.31
N VAL A 699 23.11 27.35 -67.99
CA VAL A 699 23.87 28.30 -67.16
C VAL A 699 25.37 28.18 -67.45
N LEU A 700 25.91 26.97 -67.55
CA LEU A 700 27.34 26.78 -67.82
C LEU A 700 27.74 27.22 -69.23
N MET A 701 26.93 26.93 -70.24
CA MET A 701 27.16 27.36 -71.63
C MET A 701 26.85 28.85 -71.79
N CYS A 702 25.64 29.29 -71.44
CA CYS A 702 25.22 30.66 -71.72
C CYS A 702 25.85 31.66 -70.75
N ILE A 703 25.94 31.41 -69.44
CA ILE A 703 26.54 32.35 -68.49
C ILE A 703 28.05 32.09 -68.37
N GLY A 704 28.47 30.84 -68.25
CA GLY A 704 29.88 30.47 -68.12
C GLY A 704 30.72 30.87 -69.35
N GLN A 705 30.31 30.53 -70.58
CA GLN A 705 31.04 30.98 -71.77
C GLN A 705 30.91 32.48 -72.01
N CYS A 706 29.77 33.11 -71.71
CA CYS A 706 29.66 34.57 -71.83
C CYS A 706 30.57 35.29 -70.82
N VAL A 707 30.69 34.82 -69.58
CA VAL A 707 31.63 35.38 -68.60
C VAL A 707 33.07 35.14 -69.02
N LEU A 708 33.41 33.94 -69.50
CA LEU A 708 34.78 33.62 -69.93
C LEU A 708 35.20 34.41 -71.17
N MET A 709 34.31 34.54 -72.16
CA MET A 709 34.58 35.31 -73.38
C MET A 709 34.49 36.81 -73.13
N CYS A 710 33.40 37.30 -72.53
CA CYS A 710 33.17 38.73 -72.42
C CYS A 710 33.93 39.37 -71.25
N ILE A 711 34.10 38.69 -70.10
CA ILE A 711 34.87 39.24 -68.98
C ILE A 711 36.32 38.76 -69.08
N GLY A 712 36.54 37.47 -69.32
CA GLY A 712 37.89 36.90 -69.43
C GLY A 712 38.71 37.49 -70.57
N GLN A 713 38.20 37.54 -71.81
CA GLN A 713 38.95 38.16 -72.92
C GLN A 713 39.04 39.68 -72.79
N CYS A 714 38.01 40.37 -72.26
CA CYS A 714 38.12 41.80 -72.02
C CYS A 714 39.16 42.13 -70.93
N VAL A 715 39.27 41.34 -69.85
CA VAL A 715 40.34 41.49 -68.86
C VAL A 715 41.70 41.18 -69.47
N LEU A 716 41.82 40.10 -70.26
CA LEU A 716 43.10 39.73 -70.89
C LEU A 716 43.56 40.77 -71.92
N MET A 717 42.65 41.28 -72.74
CA MET A 717 42.96 42.30 -73.74
C MET A 717 43.15 43.67 -73.10
N CYS A 718 42.21 44.12 -72.28
CA CYS A 718 42.25 45.49 -71.76
C CYS A 718 43.28 45.61 -70.62
N ILE A 719 43.29 44.70 -69.65
CA ILE A 719 44.25 44.78 -68.54
C ILE A 719 45.57 44.12 -68.93
N GLY A 720 45.54 42.93 -69.55
CA GLY A 720 46.75 42.22 -69.95
C GLY A 720 47.59 42.97 -71.00
N GLN A 721 46.99 43.52 -72.07
CA GLN A 721 47.78 44.31 -73.03
C GLN A 721 48.17 45.68 -72.49
N CYS A 722 47.36 46.34 -71.65
CA CYS A 722 47.80 47.58 -71.00
C CYS A 722 48.96 47.33 -70.05
N VAL A 723 48.96 46.23 -69.27
CA VAL A 723 50.08 45.86 -68.41
C VAL A 723 51.32 45.50 -69.25
N LEU A 724 51.17 44.73 -70.33
CA LEU A 724 52.30 44.37 -71.20
C LEU A 724 52.89 45.60 -71.93
N MET A 725 52.05 46.50 -72.44
CA MET A 725 52.51 47.71 -73.12
C MET A 725 53.09 48.72 -72.13
N CYS A 726 52.39 49.02 -71.04
CA CYS A 726 52.82 50.05 -70.10
C CYS A 726 54.01 49.60 -69.25
N ILE A 727 54.03 48.36 -68.74
CA ILE A 727 55.17 47.85 -67.95
C ILE A 727 56.28 47.35 -68.88
N GLY A 728 55.96 46.66 -69.96
CA GLY A 728 56.95 46.13 -70.90
C GLY A 728 57.69 47.22 -71.69
N GLN A 729 57.05 48.31 -72.10
CA GLN A 729 57.76 49.45 -72.69
C GLN A 729 58.58 50.24 -71.66
N TYR A 730 58.11 50.38 -70.41
CA TYR A 730 58.89 51.03 -69.35
C TYR A 730 60.16 50.24 -69.03
N ILE A 731 60.04 48.93 -68.84
CA ILE A 731 61.19 48.05 -68.58
C ILE A 731 62.08 47.98 -69.82
N GLY A 732 61.52 47.86 -71.03
CA GLY A 732 62.28 47.83 -72.28
C GLY A 732 63.09 49.10 -72.54
N GLN A 733 62.51 50.29 -72.29
CA GLN A 733 63.23 51.57 -72.42
C GLN A 733 64.26 51.76 -71.29
N CYS A 734 63.98 51.32 -70.06
CA CYS A 734 64.97 51.38 -68.97
C CYS A 734 66.18 50.45 -69.22
N VAL A 735 65.98 49.29 -69.83
CA VAL A 735 67.08 48.38 -70.20
C VAL A 735 67.87 48.92 -71.40
N LEU A 736 67.22 49.49 -72.42
CA LEU A 736 67.91 50.06 -73.58
C LEU A 736 68.70 51.35 -73.27
N VAL A 737 68.28 52.16 -72.30
CA VAL A 737 69.04 53.36 -71.86
C VAL A 737 70.20 52.99 -70.93
N SER A 738 70.22 51.79 -70.34
CA SER A 738 71.33 51.32 -69.51
C SER A 738 72.43 50.58 -70.31
N VAL A 739 72.24 50.37 -71.62
CA VAL A 739 73.14 49.62 -72.51
C VAL A 739 73.59 50.47 -73.73
N CYS A 740 73.49 51.80 -73.66
CA CYS A 740 74.08 52.74 -74.62
C CYS A 740 75.03 53.72 -73.93
#